data_AF-A0A2E4FBB3-F1
#
_entry.id   AF-A0A2E4FBB3-F1
#
_cell.length_a   1.000
_cell.length_b   1.000
_cell.length_c   1.000
_cell.angle_alpha   90.00
_cell.angle_beta   90.00
_cell.angle_gamma   90.00
#
_symmetry.space_group_name_H-M   'P 1'
#
loop_
_entity.id
_entity.type
_entity.pdbx_description
1 polymer ?
#
loop_
_entity_poly.entity_id
_entity_poly.type
_entity_poly.pdbx_seq_one_letter_code
_entity_poly.pdbx_strand_id
1 'polypeptide(L)'
;MRTRSLLTLCGALLLALPGCESELFLTDHGGIEEGNEALANGEAGAALTAYEEAAESVPESAGLNYDRGLALSDLGRHDEATQMLLRSLDTRDPKLKTDVLAALGLAYGRWGLHIERTGAPSQEEALPEGPGVQAEQTSAAEAALPKWERSVEHLEDALAARPADPEVLRNLEVALLRVDPPCASRDDEAEPNDAPGAPHLLDMSAGEEAPQQSMSGAPPSPGQEEASQDELTWKRALLACPDDPEWYAVRLEAGDRLQATLELEDGPSPLGLSLHTPGGARQLRPPEGHDGLLDSLELTTSAQGAGDYLLQVSNPQGDEVAYGLEVVVRPACARVEDHLEDNDTRYDAKDVTPGPIDGLKLCPGDPDWYAVTLAEGESLFVFASPQGQEDEEEDEERSEEPVTPAPALELSLYDAEGNPISEGAPADASRVATLLNPGEGRYLIRVGGPDTLETRYQLLVQVVPPCPDGDDGHEDNDLVEDATDLMALMSPQGGGPGGPGGAGGQGGGGGPPTVLMRICPGDTDWFQMSTDPEAPSILSLVFEHEKGDLAVRLMDASGGELIEEFDVSSPERNGETVPFPSDKEPTPYALEVRGKDGGENFYLLRLDQPQGGDGGDGSEPPEDQEQEEQEPPEDQEQEEQEQEPPEEEQESQTPLEDRLDKLDHNPKNLEALQKALESRRGPPEKDW
;
A
#
# COMPACT_ATOMS: atom_id res chain seq x y z
N MET A 1 -55.27 1.62 -74.26
CA MET A 1 -56.60 2.07 -73.76
C MET A 1 -56.39 3.42 -73.09
N ARG A 2 -56.61 4.55 -73.78
CA ARG A 2 -57.84 5.36 -73.86
C ARG A 2 -58.29 6.00 -72.53
N THR A 3 -57.92 7.27 -72.35
CA THR A 3 -58.74 8.43 -71.91
C THR A 3 -57.90 9.69 -72.24
N ARG A 4 -58.13 10.39 -73.36
CA ARG A 4 -58.98 11.62 -73.54
C ARG A 4 -58.73 12.68 -72.47
N SER A 5 -58.59 13.98 -72.71
CA SER A 5 -58.52 14.90 -73.86
C SER A 5 -58.50 16.30 -73.21
N LEU A 6 -57.70 17.26 -73.69
CA LEU A 6 -58.22 18.57 -74.16
C LEU A 6 -57.08 19.43 -74.73
N LEU A 7 -57.15 19.64 -76.04
CA LEU A 7 -56.53 20.74 -76.77
C LEU A 7 -57.39 22.02 -76.63
N THR A 8 -56.81 23.15 -77.07
CA THR A 8 -57.47 24.43 -77.46
C THR A 8 -58.02 25.27 -76.29
N LEU A 9 -57.73 26.57 -76.16
CA LEU A 9 -57.77 27.61 -77.18
C LEU A 9 -57.18 28.92 -76.57
N CYS A 10 -56.21 29.55 -77.24
CA CYS A 10 -56.10 31.01 -77.43
C CYS A 10 -54.76 31.34 -78.08
N GLY A 11 -54.68 31.06 -79.39
CA GLY A 11 -53.74 31.73 -80.26
C GLY A 11 -54.33 33.06 -80.72
N ALA A 12 -53.48 34.08 -80.68
CA ALA A 12 -53.48 35.28 -81.52
C ALA A 12 -54.54 36.36 -81.24
N LEU A 13 -54.13 37.37 -80.46
CA LEU A 13 -54.44 38.76 -80.79
C LEU A 13 -53.17 39.64 -80.69
N LEU A 14 -52.56 39.83 -81.87
CA LEU A 14 -51.86 41.03 -82.37
C LEU A 14 -50.97 41.88 -81.44
N LEU A 15 -49.66 41.82 -81.76
CA LEU A 15 -48.84 42.95 -82.25
C LEU A 15 -48.84 44.25 -81.43
N ALA A 16 -47.86 44.37 -80.54
CA ALA A 16 -46.94 45.52 -80.49
C ALA A 16 -45.83 45.25 -79.47
N LEU A 17 -44.58 45.13 -79.95
CA LEU A 17 -43.37 45.85 -79.49
C LEU A 17 -42.11 45.13 -80.01
N PRO A 18 -41.11 45.87 -80.54
CA PRO A 18 -39.89 45.30 -81.09
C PRO A 18 -38.85 45.04 -80.00
N GLY A 19 -38.02 44.01 -80.20
CA GLY A 19 -36.71 43.87 -79.56
C GLY A 19 -36.71 43.43 -78.09
N CYS A 20 -36.53 42.13 -77.86
CA CYS A 20 -35.65 41.71 -76.76
C CYS A 20 -34.46 41.02 -77.43
N GLU A 21 -33.41 41.82 -77.61
CA GLU A 21 -32.06 41.31 -77.82
C GLU A 21 -31.68 40.40 -76.65
N SER A 22 -30.99 39.34 -77.02
CA SER A 22 -30.29 38.42 -76.14
C SER A 22 -29.11 39.12 -75.45
N GLU A 23 -29.39 39.91 -74.41
CA GLU A 23 -28.42 40.39 -73.41
C GLU A 23 -28.96 40.20 -71.99
N LEU A 24 -29.41 38.98 -71.68
CA LEU A 24 -29.46 38.51 -70.29
C LEU A 24 -28.45 37.38 -70.17
N PHE A 25 -27.66 37.39 -69.09
CA PHE A 25 -26.76 36.32 -68.61
C PHE A 25 -25.26 36.39 -68.95
N LEU A 26 -24.66 37.57 -69.01
CA LEU A 26 -23.23 37.74 -68.70
C LEU A 26 -23.03 39.08 -67.97
N THR A 27 -23.38 39.12 -66.68
CA THR A 27 -22.72 40.07 -65.78
C THR A 27 -21.37 39.46 -65.43
N ASP A 28 -20.33 40.04 -66.03
CA ASP A 28 -18.96 39.87 -65.59
C ASP A 28 -18.84 40.49 -64.19
N HIS A 29 -18.76 39.66 -63.16
CA HIS A 29 -18.75 40.12 -61.77
C HIS A 29 -17.31 40.40 -61.35
N GLY A 30 -16.80 41.55 -61.80
CA GLY A 30 -15.42 42.00 -61.52
C GLY A 30 -15.03 41.92 -60.04
N GLY A 31 -15.96 42.08 -59.10
CA GLY A 31 -15.66 42.03 -57.65
C GLY A 31 -15.12 40.69 -57.14
N ILE A 32 -15.46 39.54 -57.74
CA ILE A 32 -14.86 38.24 -57.35
C ILE A 32 -13.44 38.12 -57.91
N GLU A 33 -13.22 38.54 -59.16
CA GLU A 33 -11.89 38.50 -59.79
C GLU A 33 -10.93 39.51 -59.13
N GLU A 34 -11.41 40.73 -58.86
CA GLU A 34 -10.72 41.77 -58.10
C GLU A 34 -10.38 41.28 -56.68
N GLY A 35 -11.33 40.61 -56.02
CA GLY A 35 -11.10 40.01 -54.70
C GLY A 35 -10.03 38.92 -54.73
N ASN A 36 -10.07 38.02 -55.72
CA ASN A 36 -9.08 36.95 -55.91
C ASN A 36 -7.68 37.51 -56.23
N GLU A 37 -7.60 38.56 -57.04
CA GLU A 37 -6.34 39.26 -57.34
C GLU A 37 -5.79 39.95 -56.09
N ALA A 38 -6.63 40.63 -55.32
CA ALA A 38 -6.24 41.25 -54.06
C ALA A 38 -5.75 40.21 -53.04
N LEU A 39 -6.42 39.07 -52.92
CA LEU A 39 -6.01 37.99 -52.02
C LEU A 39 -4.66 37.38 -52.45
N ALA A 40 -4.47 37.15 -53.76
CA ALA A 40 -3.19 36.68 -54.30
C ALA A 40 -2.03 37.66 -54.07
N ASN A 41 -2.33 38.96 -53.97
CA ASN A 41 -1.36 40.01 -53.63
C ASN A 41 -1.14 40.18 -52.11
N GLY A 42 -1.83 39.40 -51.27
CA GLY A 42 -1.75 39.49 -49.81
C GLY A 42 -2.55 40.66 -49.22
N GLU A 43 -3.41 41.30 -50.01
CA GLU A 43 -4.24 42.44 -49.60
C GLU A 43 -5.60 41.94 -49.07
N ALA A 44 -5.58 41.10 -48.03
CA ALA A 44 -6.77 40.40 -47.52
C ALA A 44 -7.94 41.34 -47.14
N GLY A 45 -7.65 42.55 -46.67
CA GLY A 45 -8.67 43.56 -46.37
C GLY A 45 -9.39 44.07 -47.63
N ALA A 46 -8.64 44.35 -48.69
CA ALA A 46 -9.21 44.77 -49.98
C ALA A 46 -9.97 43.61 -50.66
N ALA A 47 -9.42 42.39 -50.55
CA ALA A 47 -10.10 41.18 -51.03
C ALA A 47 -11.47 40.99 -50.37
N LEU A 48 -11.52 41.11 -49.03
CA LEU A 48 -12.77 40.98 -48.30
C LEU A 48 -13.80 42.04 -48.71
N THR A 49 -13.39 43.30 -48.88
CA THR A 49 -14.29 44.36 -49.37
C THR A 49 -14.85 44.04 -50.76
N ALA A 50 -14.00 43.60 -51.70
CA ALA A 50 -14.44 43.24 -53.04
C ALA A 50 -15.41 42.04 -53.03
N TYR A 51 -15.17 41.04 -52.17
CA TYR A 51 -16.10 39.92 -52.00
C TYR A 51 -17.42 40.32 -51.32
N GLU A 52 -17.40 41.25 -50.37
CA GLU A 52 -18.62 41.78 -49.73
C GLU A 52 -19.48 42.57 -50.72
N GLU A 53 -18.86 43.41 -51.56
CA GLU A 53 -19.54 44.11 -52.66
C GLU A 53 -20.09 43.13 -53.70
N ALA A 54 -19.33 42.08 -54.04
CA ALA A 54 -19.81 41.01 -54.91
C ALA A 54 -21.03 40.29 -54.32
N ALA A 55 -21.06 40.04 -53.00
CA ALA A 55 -22.16 39.39 -52.31
C ALA A 55 -23.48 40.19 -52.32
N GLU A 56 -23.45 41.50 -52.59
CA GLU A 56 -24.67 42.30 -52.76
C GLU A 56 -25.42 42.00 -54.07
N SER A 57 -24.70 41.52 -55.08
CA SER A 57 -25.21 41.35 -56.45
C SER A 57 -25.17 39.91 -56.95
N VAL A 58 -24.33 39.06 -56.36
CA VAL A 58 -24.18 37.64 -56.69
C VAL A 58 -24.91 36.79 -55.63
N PRO A 59 -25.74 35.81 -56.04
CA PRO A 59 -26.34 34.86 -55.09
C PRO A 59 -25.28 34.15 -54.25
N GLU A 60 -25.57 33.93 -52.96
CA GLU A 60 -24.68 33.19 -52.07
C GLU A 60 -24.30 31.83 -52.68
N SER A 61 -23.00 31.56 -52.73
CA SER A 61 -22.45 30.34 -53.32
C SER A 61 -21.30 29.82 -52.46
N ALA A 62 -21.05 28.51 -52.53
CA ALA A 62 -19.95 27.91 -51.81
C ALA A 62 -18.60 28.55 -52.18
N GLY A 63 -18.32 28.77 -53.47
CA GLY A 63 -17.08 29.41 -53.91
C GLY A 63 -16.86 30.81 -53.30
N LEU A 64 -17.89 31.66 -53.32
CA LEU A 64 -17.78 32.99 -52.71
C LEU A 64 -17.59 32.93 -51.19
N ASN A 65 -18.25 32.00 -50.51
CA ASN A 65 -18.08 31.80 -49.07
C ASN A 65 -16.68 31.24 -48.72
N TYR A 66 -16.12 30.39 -49.57
CA TYR A 66 -14.74 29.92 -49.47
C TYR A 66 -13.74 31.07 -49.57
N ASP A 67 -13.85 31.89 -50.61
CA ASP A 67 -12.94 33.02 -50.87
C ASP A 67 -13.01 34.07 -49.74
N ARG A 68 -14.23 34.37 -49.24
CA ARG A 68 -14.42 35.23 -48.06
C ARG A 68 -13.80 34.64 -46.80
N GLY A 69 -13.97 33.34 -46.60
CA GLY A 69 -13.40 32.62 -45.47
C GLY A 69 -11.87 32.69 -45.43
N LEU A 70 -11.21 32.56 -46.58
CA LEU A 70 -9.77 32.73 -46.71
C LEU A 70 -9.32 34.15 -46.36
N ALA A 71 -9.97 35.17 -46.92
CA ALA A 71 -9.65 36.57 -46.62
C ALA A 71 -9.85 36.90 -45.13
N LEU A 72 -10.92 36.41 -44.52
CA LEU A 72 -11.18 36.56 -43.07
C LEU A 72 -10.11 35.85 -42.23
N SER A 73 -9.65 34.67 -42.66
CA SER A 73 -8.59 33.91 -41.98
C SER A 73 -7.24 34.66 -42.01
N ASP A 74 -6.88 35.25 -43.15
CA ASP A 74 -5.66 36.05 -43.30
C ASP A 74 -5.70 37.36 -42.49
N LEU A 75 -6.89 37.89 -42.21
CA LEU A 75 -7.11 39.04 -41.34
C LEU A 75 -7.11 38.69 -39.84
N GLY A 76 -7.02 37.41 -39.46
CA GLY A 76 -7.13 36.95 -38.07
C GLY A 76 -8.54 37.02 -37.49
N ARG A 77 -9.57 37.18 -38.33
CA ARG A 77 -10.99 37.15 -37.93
C ARG A 77 -11.47 35.70 -37.86
N HIS A 78 -10.90 34.95 -36.92
CA HIS A 78 -10.97 33.48 -36.87
C HIS A 78 -12.40 32.91 -36.80
N ASP A 79 -13.26 33.45 -35.94
CA ASP A 79 -14.64 32.98 -35.81
C ASP A 79 -15.43 33.17 -37.12
N GLU A 80 -15.41 34.38 -37.68
CA GLU A 80 -16.09 34.69 -38.94
C GLU A 80 -15.53 33.89 -40.12
N ALA A 81 -14.21 33.68 -40.17
CA ALA A 81 -13.55 32.86 -41.19
C ALA A 81 -14.09 31.43 -41.17
N THR A 82 -14.09 30.77 -40.00
CA THR A 82 -14.58 29.40 -39.87
C THR A 82 -16.07 29.28 -40.17
N GLN A 83 -16.89 30.26 -39.78
CA GLN A 83 -18.32 30.28 -40.13
C GLN A 83 -18.56 30.34 -41.64
N MET A 84 -17.81 31.18 -42.37
CA MET A 84 -17.93 31.27 -43.84
C MET A 84 -17.45 29.98 -44.53
N LEU A 85 -16.32 29.42 -44.08
CA LEU A 85 -15.80 28.17 -44.61
C LEU A 85 -16.73 26.98 -44.32
N LEU A 86 -17.35 26.89 -43.13
CA LEU A 86 -18.34 25.86 -42.80
C LEU A 86 -19.57 25.94 -43.72
N ARG A 87 -20.03 27.15 -44.06
CA ARG A 87 -21.11 27.32 -45.06
C ARG A 87 -20.70 26.85 -46.46
N SER A 88 -19.42 27.01 -46.82
CA SER A 88 -18.90 26.53 -48.10
C SER A 88 -18.83 25.00 -48.19
N LEU A 89 -18.87 24.29 -47.06
CA LEU A 89 -18.74 22.83 -47.02
C LEU A 89 -19.94 22.09 -47.66
N ASP A 90 -21.10 22.76 -47.81
CA ASP A 90 -22.30 22.24 -48.50
C ASP A 90 -22.18 22.21 -50.04
N THR A 91 -20.98 22.39 -50.58
CA THR A 91 -20.73 22.26 -52.02
C THR A 91 -20.89 20.82 -52.51
N ARG A 92 -21.41 20.68 -53.74
CA ARG A 92 -21.44 19.39 -54.47
C ARG A 92 -20.19 19.15 -55.31
N ASP A 93 -19.32 20.15 -55.45
CA ASP A 93 -18.05 20.00 -56.15
C ASP A 93 -17.04 19.31 -55.23
N PRO A 94 -16.60 18.07 -55.54
CA PRO A 94 -15.65 17.35 -54.71
C PRO A 94 -14.31 18.07 -54.55
N LYS A 95 -13.86 18.79 -55.59
CA LYS A 95 -12.58 19.49 -55.53
C LYS A 95 -12.67 20.67 -54.57
N LEU A 96 -13.69 21.51 -54.74
CA LEU A 96 -13.94 22.63 -53.84
C LEU A 96 -14.17 22.13 -52.40
N LYS A 97 -14.87 21.01 -52.21
CA LYS A 97 -15.06 20.42 -50.88
C LYS A 97 -13.73 20.11 -50.20
N THR A 98 -12.79 19.48 -50.91
CA THR A 98 -11.44 19.21 -50.40
C THR A 98 -10.66 20.50 -50.08
N ASP A 99 -10.75 21.51 -50.95
CA ASP A 99 -10.08 22.79 -50.74
C ASP A 99 -10.66 23.54 -49.51
N VAL A 100 -11.97 23.45 -49.29
CA VAL A 100 -12.66 24.00 -48.10
C VAL A 100 -12.24 23.27 -46.82
N LEU A 101 -12.12 21.94 -46.84
CA LEU A 101 -11.65 21.16 -45.69
C LEU A 101 -10.21 21.54 -45.29
N ALA A 102 -9.31 21.67 -46.28
CA ALA A 102 -7.95 22.14 -46.04
C ALA A 102 -7.92 23.56 -45.44
N ALA A 103 -8.76 24.46 -45.95
CA ALA A 103 -8.88 25.83 -45.44
C ALA A 103 -9.49 25.90 -44.03
N LEU A 104 -10.49 25.05 -43.73
CA LEU A 104 -11.05 24.92 -42.38
C LEU A 104 -9.99 24.47 -41.39
N GLY A 105 -9.24 23.43 -41.75
CA GLY A 105 -8.09 22.95 -41.00
C GLY A 105 -7.12 24.08 -40.64
N LEU A 106 -6.62 24.77 -41.65
CA LEU A 106 -5.72 25.91 -41.47
C LEU A 106 -6.34 27.04 -40.63
N ALA A 107 -7.61 27.38 -40.85
CA ALA A 107 -8.29 28.45 -40.11
C ALA A 107 -8.44 28.11 -38.61
N TYR A 108 -8.80 26.87 -38.28
CA TYR A 108 -8.85 26.39 -36.89
C TYR A 108 -7.47 26.33 -36.24
N GLY A 109 -6.44 25.84 -36.95
CA GLY A 109 -5.06 25.84 -36.44
C GLY A 109 -4.53 27.26 -36.17
N ARG A 110 -4.83 28.22 -37.05
CA ARG A 110 -4.52 29.64 -36.83
C ARG A 110 -5.26 30.22 -35.61
N TRP A 111 -6.50 29.77 -35.38
CA TRP A 111 -7.27 30.17 -34.20
C TRP A 111 -6.67 29.61 -32.91
N GLY A 112 -6.33 28.31 -32.88
CA GLY A 112 -5.64 27.69 -31.75
C GLY A 112 -4.34 28.42 -31.42
N LEU A 113 -3.50 28.68 -32.42
CA LEU A 113 -2.27 29.45 -32.26
C LEU A 113 -2.51 30.89 -31.78
N HIS A 114 -3.60 31.54 -32.18
CA HIS A 114 -3.95 32.86 -31.67
C HIS A 114 -4.23 32.81 -30.17
N ILE A 115 -5.06 31.85 -29.73
CA ILE A 115 -5.41 31.65 -28.31
C ILE A 115 -4.15 31.39 -27.47
N GLU A 116 -3.24 30.53 -27.93
CA GLU A 116 -1.97 30.27 -27.25
C GLU A 116 -1.13 31.54 -27.05
N ARG A 117 -1.14 32.45 -28.05
CA ARG A 117 -0.31 33.66 -28.03
C ARG A 117 -0.93 34.81 -27.25
N THR A 118 -2.26 34.90 -27.21
CA THR A 118 -2.98 36.00 -26.56
C THR A 118 -3.53 35.63 -25.19
N GLY A 119 -3.56 34.34 -24.85
CA GLY A 119 -4.30 33.81 -23.71
C GLY A 119 -5.78 33.60 -24.04
N ALA A 120 -6.46 32.79 -23.21
CA ALA A 120 -7.90 32.59 -23.29
C ALA A 120 -8.64 33.92 -23.04
N PRO A 121 -9.78 34.19 -23.72
CA PRO A 121 -10.65 35.29 -23.30
C PRO A 121 -11.08 35.03 -21.85
N SER A 122 -10.78 35.98 -20.96
CA SER A 122 -11.20 35.91 -19.56
C SER A 122 -12.72 35.77 -19.48
N GLN A 123 -13.21 34.84 -18.65
CA GLN A 123 -14.64 34.58 -18.42
C GLN A 123 -15.46 35.82 -18.00
N GLU A 124 -14.82 36.97 -17.70
CA GLU A 124 -15.47 38.24 -17.39
C GLU A 124 -16.36 38.81 -18.52
N GLU A 125 -16.24 38.34 -19.77
CA GLU A 125 -17.17 38.72 -20.85
C GLU A 125 -18.47 37.87 -20.89
N ALA A 126 -18.59 36.83 -20.06
CA ALA A 126 -19.85 36.15 -19.79
C ALA A 126 -20.40 36.60 -18.41
N LEU A 127 -21.60 37.19 -18.41
CA LEU A 127 -22.24 37.77 -17.22
C LEU A 127 -22.25 36.83 -15.99
N PRO A 128 -22.12 37.37 -14.76
CA PRO A 128 -21.87 36.58 -13.56
C PRO A 128 -23.18 36.09 -12.93
N GLU A 129 -23.20 34.92 -12.30
CA GLU A 129 -23.83 34.71 -10.97
C GLU A 129 -23.31 33.42 -10.30
N GLY A 130 -22.75 33.57 -9.09
CA GLY A 130 -22.51 32.49 -8.12
C GLY A 130 -21.18 32.60 -7.36
N PRO A 131 -21.16 32.95 -6.06
CA PRO A 131 -19.94 32.89 -5.26
C PRO A 131 -19.73 31.45 -4.77
N GLY A 132 -18.63 30.82 -5.19
CA GLY A 132 -18.20 29.55 -4.60
C GLY A 132 -17.49 28.55 -5.51
N VAL A 133 -17.38 28.82 -6.81
CA VAL A 133 -16.54 27.98 -7.69
C VAL A 133 -15.19 28.66 -7.82
N GLN A 134 -14.14 28.05 -7.28
CA GLN A 134 -12.78 28.44 -7.63
C GLN A 134 -12.65 28.24 -9.14
N ALA A 135 -12.41 29.33 -9.88
CA ALA A 135 -12.20 29.23 -11.32
C ALA A 135 -10.92 28.42 -11.56
N GLU A 136 -11.06 27.22 -12.11
CA GLU A 136 -9.93 26.50 -12.70
C GLU A 136 -9.23 27.45 -13.68
N GLN A 137 -7.96 27.73 -13.44
CA GLN A 137 -7.16 28.50 -14.37
C GLN A 137 -6.81 27.59 -15.54
N THR A 138 -7.68 27.53 -16.55
CA THR A 138 -7.38 26.79 -17.77
C THR A 138 -6.22 27.43 -18.49
N SER A 139 -5.22 26.62 -18.87
CA SER A 139 -4.03 27.14 -19.54
C SER A 139 -4.37 27.64 -20.95
N ALA A 140 -3.56 28.53 -21.53
CA ALA A 140 -3.77 28.99 -22.90
C ALA A 140 -3.70 27.84 -23.92
N ALA A 141 -2.93 26.80 -23.63
CA ALA A 141 -2.86 25.58 -24.43
C ALA A 141 -4.17 24.77 -24.35
N GLU A 142 -4.69 24.58 -23.14
CA GLU A 142 -5.96 23.88 -22.90
C GLU A 142 -7.15 24.59 -23.56
N ALA A 143 -7.20 25.93 -23.48
CA ALA A 143 -8.21 26.72 -24.17
C ALA A 143 -8.11 26.65 -25.71
N ALA A 144 -6.90 26.39 -26.25
CA ALA A 144 -6.65 26.25 -27.68
C ALA A 144 -6.94 24.83 -28.20
N LEU A 145 -6.87 23.80 -27.34
CA LEU A 145 -6.98 22.39 -27.71
C LEU A 145 -8.23 22.06 -28.56
N PRO A 146 -9.45 22.53 -28.24
CA PRO A 146 -10.62 22.27 -29.08
C PRO A 146 -10.52 22.84 -30.50
N LYS A 147 -9.68 23.88 -30.71
CA LYS A 147 -9.41 24.42 -32.05
C LYS A 147 -8.39 23.57 -32.78
N TRP A 148 -7.38 23.06 -32.10
CA TRP A 148 -6.42 22.13 -32.69
C TRP A 148 -7.07 20.79 -33.07
N GLU A 149 -7.97 20.25 -32.25
CA GLU A 149 -8.75 19.04 -32.58
C GLU A 149 -9.58 19.22 -33.87
N ARG A 150 -10.28 20.36 -33.98
CA ARG A 150 -11.01 20.72 -35.21
C ARG A 150 -10.09 20.91 -36.41
N SER A 151 -8.87 21.42 -36.18
CA SER A 151 -7.85 21.52 -37.22
C SER A 151 -7.48 20.13 -37.73
N VAL A 152 -7.21 19.16 -36.84
CA VAL A 152 -6.88 17.78 -37.19
C VAL A 152 -8.03 17.14 -37.98
N GLU A 153 -9.26 17.17 -37.47
CA GLU A 153 -10.46 16.60 -38.10
C GLU A 153 -10.57 17.00 -39.59
N HIS A 154 -10.51 18.30 -39.88
CA HIS A 154 -10.67 18.80 -41.24
C HIS A 154 -9.45 18.55 -42.14
N LEU A 155 -8.23 18.53 -41.58
CA LEU A 155 -7.01 18.25 -42.35
C LEU A 155 -6.93 16.76 -42.72
N GLU A 156 -7.34 15.86 -41.83
CA GLU A 156 -7.47 14.43 -42.12
C GLU A 156 -8.50 14.17 -43.23
N ASP A 157 -9.68 14.79 -43.13
CA ASP A 157 -10.71 14.71 -44.17
C ASP A 157 -10.20 15.23 -45.53
N ALA A 158 -9.43 16.32 -45.54
CA ALA A 158 -8.81 16.86 -46.74
C ALA A 158 -7.76 15.90 -47.32
N LEU A 159 -6.91 15.31 -46.46
CA LEU A 159 -5.85 14.38 -46.85
C LEU A 159 -6.43 13.06 -47.36
N ALA A 160 -7.55 12.58 -46.80
CA ALA A 160 -8.26 11.41 -47.28
C ALA A 160 -8.76 11.59 -48.73
N ALA A 161 -9.18 12.81 -49.09
CA ALA A 161 -9.62 13.14 -50.44
C ALA A 161 -8.45 13.40 -51.41
N ARG A 162 -7.32 13.93 -50.91
CA ARG A 162 -6.09 14.19 -51.68
C ARG A 162 -4.85 13.68 -50.92
N PRO A 163 -4.56 12.36 -51.00
CA PRO A 163 -3.38 11.80 -50.36
C PRO A 163 -2.10 12.42 -50.96
N ALA A 164 -1.17 12.87 -50.10
CA ALA A 164 0.09 13.53 -50.46
C ALA A 164 0.01 15.01 -50.88
N ASP A 165 -1.01 15.76 -50.45
CA ASP A 165 -0.95 17.23 -50.48
C ASP A 165 0.08 17.74 -49.44
N PRO A 166 1.21 18.35 -49.86
CA PRO A 166 2.29 18.74 -48.95
C PRO A 166 1.89 19.85 -47.97
N GLU A 167 0.93 20.70 -48.34
CA GLU A 167 0.48 21.79 -47.46
C GLU A 167 -0.43 21.25 -46.35
N VAL A 168 -1.37 20.36 -46.72
CA VAL A 168 -2.23 19.68 -45.75
C VAL A 168 -1.41 18.82 -44.79
N LEU A 169 -0.44 18.05 -45.31
CA LEU A 169 0.45 17.24 -44.47
C LEU A 169 1.23 18.09 -43.45
N ARG A 170 1.81 19.21 -43.89
CA ARG A 170 2.56 20.11 -42.99
C ARG A 170 1.66 20.72 -41.92
N ASN A 171 0.46 21.15 -42.29
CA ASN A 171 -0.47 21.75 -41.34
C ASN A 171 -1.02 20.68 -40.37
N LEU A 172 -1.23 19.44 -40.84
CA LEU A 172 -1.68 18.33 -40.02
C LEU A 172 -0.60 17.94 -39.01
N GLU A 173 0.66 17.87 -39.44
CA GLU A 173 1.82 17.63 -38.54
C GLU A 173 1.87 18.67 -37.42
N VAL A 174 1.73 19.96 -37.75
CA VAL A 174 1.69 21.03 -36.74
C VAL A 174 0.50 20.88 -35.80
N ALA A 175 -0.70 20.54 -36.31
CA ALA A 175 -1.88 20.39 -35.49
C ALA A 175 -1.78 19.16 -34.56
N LEU A 176 -1.31 18.02 -35.07
CA LEU A 176 -1.07 16.81 -34.30
C LEU A 176 -0.06 17.05 -33.17
N LEU A 177 1.03 17.78 -33.41
CA LEU A 177 1.98 18.16 -32.35
C LEU A 177 1.38 19.01 -31.21
N ARG A 178 0.13 19.50 -31.32
CA ARG A 178 -0.59 20.17 -30.22
C ARG A 178 -1.68 19.30 -29.61
N VAL A 179 -2.36 18.49 -30.43
CA VAL A 179 -3.44 17.59 -29.98
C VAL A 179 -2.87 16.37 -29.28
N ASP A 180 -1.80 15.82 -29.85
CA ASP A 180 -1.11 14.62 -29.41
C ASP A 180 0.41 14.87 -29.50
N PRO A 181 0.95 15.69 -28.58
CA PRO A 181 2.36 16.01 -28.58
C PRO A 181 3.18 14.74 -28.27
N PRO A 182 4.39 14.59 -28.84
CA PRO A 182 5.23 13.42 -28.59
C PRO A 182 5.42 13.19 -27.09
N CYS A 183 5.44 11.92 -26.66
CA CYS A 183 5.66 11.52 -25.27
C CYS A 183 6.79 12.31 -24.58
N ALA A 184 7.96 12.43 -25.25
CA ALA A 184 9.14 13.19 -24.83
C ALA A 184 8.94 14.72 -24.63
N SER A 185 7.72 15.23 -24.77
CA SER A 185 7.34 16.62 -24.48
C SER A 185 6.23 16.72 -23.43
N ARG A 186 5.76 15.57 -22.96
CA ARG A 186 4.85 15.34 -21.84
C ARG A 186 5.59 14.76 -20.62
N ASP A 187 6.92 14.76 -20.68
CA ASP A 187 7.87 14.42 -19.62
C ASP A 187 7.40 14.88 -18.24
N ASP A 188 7.50 13.98 -17.27
CA ASP A 188 7.18 14.27 -15.89
C ASP A 188 8.32 15.02 -15.18
N GLU A 189 8.16 15.29 -13.89
CA GLU A 189 9.15 16.05 -13.10
C GLU A 189 10.48 15.28 -12.89
N ALA A 190 10.50 13.97 -13.14
CA ALA A 190 11.71 13.18 -13.00
C ALA A 190 12.70 13.42 -14.16
N GLU A 191 12.21 13.89 -15.30
CA GLU A 191 12.97 14.08 -16.53
C GLU A 191 13.90 15.33 -16.52
N PRO A 192 15.04 15.31 -17.23
CA PRO A 192 15.54 14.21 -18.07
C PRO A 192 16.25 13.14 -17.24
N ASN A 193 15.87 11.88 -17.39
CA ASN A 193 16.45 10.73 -16.70
C ASN A 193 16.79 9.54 -17.62
N ASP A 194 16.90 9.78 -18.93
CA ASP A 194 17.07 8.80 -20.02
C ASP A 194 18.40 8.00 -19.99
N ALA A 195 19.32 8.38 -19.11
CA ALA A 195 20.68 7.85 -19.10
C ALA A 195 21.25 7.61 -17.70
N PRO A 196 22.04 6.54 -17.51
CA PRO A 196 22.63 6.21 -16.21
C PRO A 196 23.65 7.26 -15.71
N GLY A 197 24.09 8.19 -16.58
CA GLY A 197 24.99 9.29 -16.22
C GLY A 197 24.28 10.57 -15.77
N ALA A 198 22.95 10.64 -15.92
CA ALA A 198 22.10 11.72 -15.47
C ALA A 198 20.78 11.18 -14.89
N PRO A 199 20.84 10.30 -13.87
CA PRO A 199 19.63 9.76 -13.25
C PRO A 199 18.91 10.83 -12.42
N HIS A 200 17.61 10.66 -12.24
CA HIS A 200 16.84 11.44 -11.26
C HIS A 200 17.19 10.97 -9.85
N LEU A 201 17.80 11.84 -9.04
CA LEU A 201 18.13 11.52 -7.65
C LEU A 201 16.87 11.57 -6.79
N LEU A 202 16.49 10.43 -6.20
CA LEU A 202 15.35 10.36 -5.29
C LEU A 202 15.67 11.09 -3.99
N ASP A 203 14.82 12.04 -3.61
CA ASP A 203 14.88 12.69 -2.30
C ASP A 203 14.12 11.85 -1.27
N MET A 204 14.83 10.93 -0.62
CA MET A 204 14.27 10.08 0.43
C MET A 204 13.98 10.84 1.73
N SER A 205 14.32 12.12 1.84
CA SER A 205 14.10 12.92 3.06
C SER A 205 12.72 13.56 3.14
N ALA A 206 11.96 13.50 2.05
CA ALA A 206 10.59 13.96 1.96
C ALA A 206 9.69 12.78 1.62
N GLY A 207 9.10 12.16 2.64
CA GLY A 207 7.79 11.55 2.44
C GLY A 207 6.83 12.67 2.08
N GLU A 208 6.71 13.02 0.79
CA GLU A 208 5.64 13.89 0.35
C GLU A 208 4.34 13.12 0.54
N GLU A 209 3.71 13.41 1.68
CA GLU A 209 2.35 13.03 2.01
C GLU A 209 1.46 13.17 0.77
N ALA A 210 0.74 12.09 0.48
CA ALA A 210 -0.49 12.14 -0.29
C ALA A 210 -1.33 13.38 0.12
N PRO A 211 -2.06 14.00 -0.83
CA PRO A 211 -2.61 15.34 -0.65
C PRO A 211 -3.51 15.45 0.58
N GLN A 212 -3.05 16.22 1.57
CA GLN A 212 -3.82 16.90 2.61
C GLN A 212 -4.91 16.07 3.32
N GLN A 213 -4.57 15.44 4.45
CA GLN A 213 -5.46 15.42 5.64
C GLN A 213 -4.78 14.81 6.88
N SER A 214 -4.15 15.67 7.70
CA SER A 214 -4.05 15.44 9.14
C SER A 214 -3.90 16.77 9.86
N MET A 215 -5.03 17.41 10.15
CA MET A 215 -5.11 18.57 11.05
C MET A 215 -5.21 18.08 12.50
N SER A 216 -4.18 17.37 12.97
CA SER A 216 -3.95 17.21 14.41
C SER A 216 -2.60 17.83 14.74
N GLY A 217 -2.63 19.09 15.20
CA GLY A 217 -1.43 19.85 15.58
C GLY A 217 -0.80 19.41 16.90
N ALA A 218 -0.79 18.11 17.18
CA ALA A 218 0.01 17.55 18.26
C ALA A 218 1.41 17.30 17.70
N PRO A 219 2.48 17.81 18.34
CA PRO A 219 3.83 17.37 17.99
C PRO A 219 3.90 15.84 18.18
N PRO A 220 4.52 15.10 17.25
CA PRO A 220 4.73 13.67 17.42
C PRO A 220 5.42 13.40 18.76
N SER A 221 5.02 12.33 19.43
CA SER A 221 5.73 11.87 20.64
C SER A 221 7.17 11.48 20.26
N PRO A 222 8.16 11.56 21.18
CA PRO A 222 9.56 11.25 20.87
C PRO A 222 9.77 9.91 20.13
N GLY A 223 9.06 8.86 20.51
CA GLY A 223 9.12 7.55 19.82
C GLY A 223 8.54 7.53 18.41
N GLN A 224 7.62 8.45 18.06
CA GLN A 224 7.08 8.56 16.69
C GLN A 224 8.05 9.26 15.74
N GLU A 225 8.83 10.24 16.22
CA GLU A 225 9.89 10.86 15.42
C GLU A 225 11.02 9.86 15.14
N GLU A 226 11.39 9.02 16.11
CA GLU A 226 12.42 8.00 15.93
C GLU A 226 11.95 6.86 15.00
N ALA A 227 10.70 6.39 15.14
CA ALA A 227 10.13 5.39 14.24
C ALA A 227 10.10 5.82 12.77
N SER A 228 9.90 7.12 12.50
CA SER A 228 9.92 7.68 11.13
C SER A 228 11.29 7.62 10.44
N GLN A 229 12.36 7.31 11.18
CA GLN A 229 13.71 7.16 10.64
C GLN A 229 14.04 5.73 10.21
N ASP A 230 13.23 4.75 10.62
CA ASP A 230 13.46 3.33 10.32
C ASP A 230 13.10 2.95 8.89
N GLU A 231 12.22 3.75 8.28
CA GLU A 231 11.72 3.54 6.94
C GLU A 231 11.53 4.88 6.23
N LEU A 232 12.12 5.02 5.06
CA LEU A 232 12.01 6.17 4.19
C LEU A 232 11.30 5.75 2.91
N THR A 233 10.16 6.38 2.61
CA THR A 233 9.33 6.01 1.46
C THR A 233 9.24 7.16 0.47
N TRP A 234 9.48 6.86 -0.80
CA TRP A 234 9.27 7.75 -1.93
C TRP A 234 8.29 7.08 -2.90
N LYS A 235 7.22 7.78 -3.29
CA LYS A 235 6.22 7.24 -4.22
C LYS A 235 5.77 8.31 -5.21
N ARG A 236 5.75 7.97 -6.49
CA ARG A 236 5.25 8.85 -7.56
C ARG A 236 4.53 8.08 -8.65
N ALA A 237 3.52 8.71 -9.23
CA ALA A 237 2.91 8.30 -10.49
C ALA A 237 3.65 8.99 -11.64
N LEU A 238 4.05 8.21 -12.64
CA LEU A 238 5.00 8.57 -13.69
C LEU A 238 4.51 8.04 -15.05
N LEU A 239 5.14 8.49 -16.13
CA LEU A 239 4.81 8.08 -17.50
C LEU A 239 6.05 7.57 -18.22
N ALA A 240 6.01 6.32 -18.69
CA ALA A 240 7.11 5.72 -19.44
C ALA A 240 6.90 5.88 -20.94
N CYS A 241 7.90 6.43 -21.62
CA CYS A 241 7.85 6.67 -23.05
C CYS A 241 8.44 5.49 -23.87
N PRO A 242 7.97 5.29 -25.12
CA PRO A 242 8.53 4.30 -26.03
C PRO A 242 10.04 4.45 -26.26
N ASP A 243 10.80 3.36 -26.11
CA ASP A 243 12.26 3.34 -26.31
C ASP A 243 13.05 4.32 -25.41
N ASP A 244 12.43 4.78 -24.31
CA ASP A 244 13.03 5.68 -23.34
C ASP A 244 13.27 4.93 -22.02
N PRO A 245 14.52 4.69 -21.60
CA PRO A 245 14.80 4.04 -20.33
C PRO A 245 14.93 5.07 -19.21
N GLU A 246 14.08 4.97 -18.20
CA GLU A 246 14.06 5.92 -17.08
C GLU A 246 15.03 5.48 -15.98
N TRP A 247 15.98 6.35 -15.60
CA TRP A 247 17.00 6.07 -14.59
C TRP A 247 16.81 6.89 -13.32
N TYR A 248 16.61 6.21 -12.20
CA TYR A 248 16.55 6.83 -10.87
C TYR A 248 17.79 6.46 -10.07
N ALA A 249 18.24 7.36 -9.20
CA ALA A 249 19.36 7.12 -8.29
C ALA A 249 18.89 7.18 -6.84
N VAL A 250 19.23 6.16 -6.08
CA VAL A 250 19.01 6.11 -4.63
C VAL A 250 20.37 6.04 -3.94
N ARG A 251 20.62 6.96 -3.02
CA ARG A 251 21.86 6.95 -2.24
C ARG A 251 21.69 6.03 -1.04
N LEU A 252 22.48 4.96 -1.02
CA LEU A 252 22.48 3.98 0.06
C LEU A 252 23.85 3.93 0.74
N GLU A 253 23.85 3.67 2.04
CA GLU A 253 25.02 3.31 2.82
C GLU A 253 25.13 1.79 2.97
N ALA A 254 26.27 1.30 3.46
CA ALA A 254 26.44 -0.13 3.71
C ALA A 254 25.45 -0.63 4.78
N GLY A 255 24.73 -1.71 4.48
CA GLY A 255 23.72 -2.30 5.37
C GLY A 255 22.30 -1.80 5.14
N ASP A 256 22.11 -0.69 4.42
CA ASP A 256 20.77 -0.21 4.08
C ASP A 256 20.04 -1.26 3.22
N ARG A 257 18.73 -1.39 3.44
CA ARG A 257 17.85 -2.29 2.69
C ARG A 257 16.94 -1.46 1.80
N LEU A 258 16.93 -1.78 0.53
CA LEU A 258 16.11 -1.13 -0.49
C LEU A 258 15.05 -2.12 -0.97
N GLN A 259 13.81 -1.65 -1.02
CA GLN A 259 12.71 -2.26 -1.75
C GLN A 259 12.23 -1.25 -2.80
N ALA A 260 12.11 -1.69 -4.05
CA ALA A 260 11.54 -0.91 -5.12
C ALA A 260 10.38 -1.68 -5.73
N THR A 261 9.22 -1.05 -5.80
CA THR A 261 7.97 -1.61 -6.28
C THR A 261 7.48 -0.76 -7.45
N LEU A 262 7.30 -1.39 -8.60
CA LEU A 262 6.64 -0.80 -9.76
C LEU A 262 5.17 -1.24 -9.74
N GLU A 263 4.23 -0.32 -9.59
CA GLU A 263 2.78 -0.56 -9.61
C GLU A 263 2.21 -0.20 -10.99
N LEU A 264 1.27 -0.99 -11.50
CA LEU A 264 0.71 -0.87 -12.84
C LEU A 264 -0.80 -0.64 -12.76
N GLU A 265 -1.30 0.44 -13.36
CA GLU A 265 -2.72 0.82 -13.25
C GLU A 265 -3.65 -0.03 -14.14
N ASP A 266 -3.16 -0.59 -15.26
CA ASP A 266 -3.99 -1.20 -16.32
C ASP A 266 -3.60 -2.66 -16.69
N GLY A 267 -3.11 -3.43 -15.72
CA GLY A 267 -2.80 -4.86 -15.90
C GLY A 267 -1.40 -5.14 -16.46
N PRO A 268 -1.15 -6.32 -17.09
CA PRO A 268 0.20 -6.77 -17.43
C PRO A 268 0.90 -5.82 -18.39
N SER A 269 2.00 -5.22 -17.91
CA SER A 269 2.77 -4.21 -18.62
C SER A 269 4.07 -4.76 -19.21
N PRO A 270 4.55 -4.20 -20.34
CA PRO A 270 5.88 -4.51 -20.87
C PRO A 270 7.03 -3.91 -20.04
N LEU A 271 6.73 -3.12 -19.01
CA LEU A 271 7.76 -2.44 -18.21
C LEU A 271 8.69 -3.43 -17.52
N GLY A 272 9.97 -3.14 -17.59
CA GLY A 272 11.01 -3.86 -16.87
C GLY A 272 11.52 -3.02 -15.71
N LEU A 273 11.77 -3.65 -14.57
CA LEU A 273 12.45 -3.06 -13.42
C LEU A 273 13.81 -3.73 -13.25
N SER A 274 14.87 -2.95 -13.06
CA SER A 274 16.18 -3.49 -12.69
C SER A 274 16.97 -2.55 -11.81
N LEU A 275 17.82 -3.09 -10.94
CA LEU A 275 18.68 -2.33 -10.05
C LEU A 275 20.15 -2.59 -10.36
N HIS A 276 20.94 -1.53 -10.50
CA HIS A 276 22.36 -1.58 -10.77
C HIS A 276 23.14 -1.07 -9.56
N THR A 277 24.10 -1.86 -9.08
CA THR A 277 24.94 -1.46 -7.95
C THR A 277 25.90 -0.32 -8.34
N PRO A 278 26.45 0.42 -7.36
CA PRO A 278 27.45 1.46 -7.63
C PRO A 278 28.60 0.93 -8.51
N GLY A 279 28.84 1.59 -9.63
CA GLY A 279 29.86 1.18 -10.62
C GLY A 279 29.43 0.07 -11.60
N GLY A 280 28.16 -0.33 -11.61
CA GLY A 280 27.59 -1.28 -12.58
C GLY A 280 28.04 -2.73 -12.39
N ALA A 281 28.54 -3.08 -11.20
CA ALA A 281 29.16 -4.38 -10.93
C ALA A 281 28.15 -5.54 -10.88
N ARG A 282 26.89 -5.28 -10.51
CA ARG A 282 25.81 -6.27 -10.43
C ARG A 282 24.50 -5.62 -10.87
N GLN A 283 23.78 -6.28 -11.76
CA GLN A 283 22.40 -5.97 -12.10
C GLN A 283 21.50 -6.99 -11.40
N LEU A 284 20.52 -6.50 -10.63
CA LEU A 284 19.42 -7.27 -10.07
C LEU A 284 18.19 -7.05 -10.94
N ARG A 285 17.38 -8.09 -11.09
CA ARG A 285 16.08 -8.06 -11.75
C ARG A 285 15.10 -8.81 -10.85
N PRO A 286 13.79 -8.54 -10.97
CA PRO A 286 12.76 -9.37 -10.38
C PRO A 286 12.99 -10.87 -10.69
N PRO A 287 12.63 -11.80 -9.80
CA PRO A 287 12.82 -13.23 -10.01
C PRO A 287 12.20 -13.73 -11.34
N GLU A 288 12.96 -14.42 -12.18
CA GLU A 288 12.45 -15.05 -13.40
C GLU A 288 11.62 -16.30 -13.04
N GLY A 289 10.34 -16.35 -13.43
CA GLY A 289 9.48 -17.51 -13.16
C GLY A 289 7.96 -17.25 -13.10
N HIS A 290 7.52 -16.02 -13.32
CA HIS A 290 6.09 -15.69 -13.31
C HIS A 290 5.65 -15.28 -14.72
N ASP A 291 5.03 -16.22 -15.41
CA ASP A 291 4.45 -16.01 -16.75
C ASP A 291 3.31 -14.99 -16.68
N GLY A 292 3.65 -13.73 -16.94
CA GLY A 292 2.80 -12.65 -17.46
C GLY A 292 1.42 -12.50 -16.85
N LEU A 293 1.31 -11.79 -15.72
CA LEU A 293 0.10 -11.12 -15.20
C LEU A 293 0.39 -10.61 -13.78
N LEU A 294 1.31 -9.65 -13.65
CA LEU A 294 1.50 -8.97 -12.37
C LEU A 294 1.11 -7.50 -12.52
N ASP A 295 0.31 -7.04 -11.57
CA ASP A 295 -0.03 -5.64 -11.38
C ASP A 295 1.11 -4.89 -10.66
N SER A 296 2.15 -5.62 -10.20
CA SER A 296 3.37 -5.03 -9.63
C SER A 296 4.66 -5.83 -9.86
N LEU A 297 5.80 -5.14 -9.94
CA LEU A 297 7.14 -5.75 -9.92
C LEU A 297 7.91 -5.27 -8.69
N GLU A 298 8.37 -6.21 -7.86
CA GLU A 298 9.14 -5.89 -6.66
C GLU A 298 10.60 -6.36 -6.78
N LEU A 299 11.52 -5.54 -6.26
CA LEU A 299 12.93 -5.87 -6.10
C LEU A 299 13.42 -5.46 -4.72
N THR A 300 14.02 -6.40 -3.99
CA THR A 300 14.63 -6.17 -2.68
C THR A 300 16.13 -6.41 -2.71
N THR A 301 16.89 -5.59 -1.99
CA THR A 301 18.33 -5.79 -1.82
C THR A 301 18.89 -5.19 -0.53
N SER A 302 20.01 -5.71 -0.07
CA SER A 302 20.82 -5.10 1.00
C SER A 302 22.11 -4.55 0.43
N ALA A 303 22.35 -3.25 0.65
CA ALA A 303 23.50 -2.53 0.15
C ALA A 303 24.79 -3.06 0.78
N GLN A 304 25.72 -3.50 -0.07
CA GLN A 304 27.02 -4.05 0.36
C GLN A 304 28.07 -2.96 0.60
N GLY A 305 27.79 -1.72 0.18
CA GLY A 305 28.70 -0.59 0.28
C GLY A 305 27.99 0.70 -0.07
N ALA A 306 28.56 1.81 0.39
CA ALA A 306 28.00 3.12 0.14
C ALA A 306 28.10 3.53 -1.34
N GLY A 307 27.06 4.18 -1.86
CA GLY A 307 27.06 4.77 -3.19
C GLY A 307 25.68 5.00 -3.76
N ASP A 308 25.66 5.49 -5.00
CA ASP A 308 24.43 5.69 -5.76
C ASP A 308 24.05 4.37 -6.47
N TYR A 309 22.94 3.79 -6.04
CA TYR A 309 22.33 2.62 -6.66
C TYR A 309 21.36 3.12 -7.73
N LEU A 310 21.48 2.59 -8.95
CA LEU A 310 20.68 3.06 -10.07
C LEU A 310 19.52 2.10 -10.33
N LEU A 311 18.30 2.59 -10.14
CA LEU A 311 17.10 1.90 -10.57
C LEU A 311 16.82 2.26 -12.02
N GLN A 312 16.52 1.27 -12.84
CA GLN A 312 16.18 1.44 -14.24
C GLN A 312 14.79 0.87 -14.47
N VAL A 313 13.88 1.75 -14.90
CA VAL A 313 12.63 1.36 -15.55
C VAL A 313 12.90 1.32 -17.05
N SER A 314 12.29 0.36 -17.75
CA SER A 314 12.48 0.22 -19.20
C SER A 314 11.18 -0.11 -19.89
N ASN A 315 10.88 0.60 -20.97
CA ASN A 315 9.70 0.35 -21.81
C ASN A 315 10.07 -0.16 -23.23
N PRO A 316 10.33 -1.46 -23.39
CA PRO A 316 10.79 -2.03 -24.66
C PRO A 316 9.69 -2.29 -25.71
N GLN A 317 8.39 -2.22 -25.35
CA GLN A 317 7.30 -2.55 -26.28
C GLN A 317 6.63 -1.34 -26.95
N GLY A 318 7.08 -0.13 -26.62
CA GLY A 318 6.94 1.03 -27.49
C GLY A 318 5.58 1.74 -27.49
N ASP A 319 4.69 1.40 -26.55
CA ASP A 319 3.48 2.19 -26.25
C ASP A 319 3.72 3.01 -24.97
N GLU A 320 3.06 4.16 -24.81
CA GLU A 320 3.12 4.96 -23.58
C GLU A 320 2.45 4.20 -22.43
N VAL A 321 3.10 4.13 -21.26
CA VAL A 321 2.57 3.39 -20.09
C VAL A 321 2.64 4.25 -18.84
N ALA A 322 1.51 4.48 -18.18
CA ALA A 322 1.48 5.08 -16.85
C ALA A 322 1.85 4.03 -15.79
N TYR A 323 2.64 4.41 -14.80
CA TYR A 323 3.08 3.53 -13.73
C TYR A 323 3.28 4.26 -12.40
N GLY A 324 3.10 3.56 -11.29
CA GLY A 324 3.55 3.98 -9.98
C GLY A 324 4.94 3.44 -9.69
N LEU A 325 5.85 4.27 -9.19
CA LEU A 325 7.10 3.80 -8.62
C LEU A 325 7.14 4.14 -7.15
N GLU A 326 7.23 3.10 -6.33
CA GLU A 326 7.44 3.19 -4.89
C GLU A 326 8.82 2.66 -4.54
N VAL A 327 9.56 3.43 -3.75
CA VAL A 327 10.89 3.09 -3.28
C VAL A 327 10.92 3.26 -1.77
N VAL A 328 11.18 2.17 -1.07
CA VAL A 328 11.30 2.09 0.37
C VAL A 328 12.76 1.79 0.73
N VAL A 329 13.35 2.65 1.55
CA VAL A 329 14.69 2.46 2.11
C VAL A 329 14.56 2.29 3.62
N ARG A 330 14.97 1.12 4.11
CA ARG A 330 15.18 0.89 5.54
C ARG A 330 16.67 1.02 5.84
N PRO A 331 17.11 2.09 6.52
CA PRO A 331 18.52 2.27 6.84
C PRO A 331 19.09 1.09 7.63
N ALA A 332 20.40 0.88 7.56
CA ALA A 332 21.08 -0.08 8.42
C ALA A 332 20.76 0.21 9.90
N CYS A 333 20.43 -0.82 10.68
CA CYS A 333 19.97 -0.66 12.05
C CYS A 333 20.90 0.22 12.91
N ALA A 334 22.21 -0.06 12.86
CA ALA A 334 23.27 0.70 13.54
C ALA A 334 23.39 2.20 13.16
N ARG A 335 22.58 2.70 12.22
CA ARG A 335 22.51 4.12 11.85
C ARG A 335 21.30 4.84 12.45
N VAL A 336 20.30 4.08 12.89
CA VAL A 336 18.99 4.56 13.35
C VAL A 336 18.68 4.01 14.74
N GLU A 337 19.72 3.71 15.51
CA GLU A 337 19.61 3.26 16.89
C GLU A 337 19.01 4.34 17.78
N ASP A 338 18.60 3.93 18.98
CA ASP A 338 17.94 4.82 19.89
C ASP A 338 18.90 5.80 20.62
N HIS A 339 18.28 6.71 21.36
CA HIS A 339 18.98 7.80 22.03
C HIS A 339 19.82 7.37 23.26
N LEU A 340 19.71 6.12 23.70
CA LEU A 340 20.49 5.56 24.82
C LEU A 340 21.74 4.82 24.35
N GLU A 341 22.03 4.74 23.06
CA GLU A 341 23.30 4.21 22.58
C GLU A 341 24.51 5.13 22.87
N ASP A 342 25.75 4.63 22.96
CA ASP A 342 26.16 3.22 22.87
C ASP A 342 26.01 2.50 24.23
N ASN A 343 25.33 1.35 24.28
CA ASN A 343 25.04 0.58 25.49
C ASN A 343 25.21 -0.96 25.31
N ASP A 344 25.90 -1.37 24.26
CA ASP A 344 26.11 -2.73 23.72
C ASP A 344 26.77 -3.73 24.70
N THR A 345 27.42 -3.21 25.75
CA THR A 345 28.17 -4.02 26.71
C THR A 345 27.88 -3.65 28.14
N ARG A 346 28.04 -4.62 29.05
CA ARG A 346 27.94 -4.39 30.51
C ARG A 346 28.81 -3.25 31.05
N TYR A 347 29.89 -2.89 30.34
CA TYR A 347 30.80 -1.81 30.73
C TYR A 347 30.30 -0.44 30.28
N ASP A 348 29.46 -0.41 29.24
CA ASP A 348 28.88 0.79 28.63
C ASP A 348 27.42 1.01 29.08
N ALA A 349 26.90 0.09 29.92
CA ALA A 349 25.54 0.07 30.43
C ALA A 349 25.05 1.45 30.92
N LYS A 350 23.93 1.93 30.38
CA LYS A 350 23.37 3.24 30.74
C LYS A 350 22.65 3.19 32.07
N ASP A 351 22.97 4.14 32.94
CA ASP A 351 22.23 4.33 34.18
C ASP A 351 20.83 4.86 33.86
N VAL A 352 19.80 4.09 34.20
CA VAL A 352 18.40 4.42 33.94
C VAL A 352 17.72 4.95 35.20
N THR A 353 16.75 5.85 35.00
CA THR A 353 15.88 6.29 36.09
C THR A 353 14.67 5.36 36.14
N PRO A 354 14.25 4.87 37.33
CA PRO A 354 13.04 4.06 37.45
C PRO A 354 11.82 4.76 36.84
N GLY A 355 11.07 4.03 36.02
CA GLY A 355 9.95 4.51 35.22
C GLY A 355 9.88 3.82 33.84
N PRO A 356 8.90 4.20 33.01
CA PRO A 356 8.84 3.79 31.61
C PRO A 356 9.89 4.51 30.77
N ILE A 357 10.44 3.80 29.79
CA ILE A 357 11.43 4.26 28.82
C ILE A 357 10.98 3.78 27.45
N ASP A 358 10.69 4.73 26.57
CA ASP A 358 10.14 4.50 25.23
C ASP A 358 11.17 4.86 24.14
N GLY A 359 10.88 4.48 22.89
CA GLY A 359 11.70 4.83 21.74
C GLY A 359 12.97 3.97 21.60
N LEU A 360 13.09 2.92 22.40
CA LEU A 360 14.25 2.03 22.37
C LEU A 360 14.22 1.15 21.13
N LYS A 361 15.39 0.77 20.63
CA LYS A 361 15.55 -0.02 19.43
C LYS A 361 16.68 -1.03 19.60
N LEU A 362 16.31 -2.30 19.50
CA LEU A 362 17.25 -3.40 19.55
C LEU A 362 17.72 -3.74 18.12
N CYS A 363 19.03 -3.73 17.92
CA CYS A 363 19.65 -4.09 16.64
C CYS A 363 20.18 -5.54 16.61
N PRO A 364 20.24 -6.18 15.43
CA PRO A 364 20.69 -7.57 15.33
C PRO A 364 22.13 -7.76 15.80
N GLY A 365 22.31 -8.58 16.84
CA GLY A 365 23.62 -8.85 17.43
C GLY A 365 24.16 -7.73 18.33
N ASP A 366 23.32 -6.73 18.65
CA ASP A 366 23.64 -5.61 19.51
C ASP A 366 22.73 -5.61 20.74
N PRO A 367 23.14 -6.17 21.89
CA PRO A 367 22.30 -6.28 23.06
C PRO A 367 22.42 -5.06 23.97
N ASP A 368 21.29 -4.53 24.40
CA ASP A 368 21.27 -3.29 25.16
C ASP A 368 21.49 -3.52 26.66
N TRP A 369 22.44 -2.79 27.26
CA TRP A 369 22.70 -2.85 28.70
C TRP A 369 22.27 -1.58 29.42
N TYR A 370 21.53 -1.78 30.50
CA TYR A 370 21.12 -0.73 31.44
C TYR A 370 21.60 -1.03 32.84
N ALA A 371 21.57 -0.02 33.70
CA ALA A 371 21.95 -0.16 35.09
C ALA A 371 21.05 0.62 36.02
N VAL A 372 20.78 0.03 37.17
CA VAL A 372 19.97 0.60 38.25
C VAL A 372 20.68 0.38 39.57
N THR A 373 20.55 1.31 40.50
CA THR A 373 21.09 1.19 41.86
C THR A 373 19.95 0.96 42.83
N LEU A 374 20.05 -0.09 43.64
CA LEU A 374 19.09 -0.44 44.69
C LEU A 374 19.68 -0.15 46.06
N ALA A 375 18.84 0.34 46.98
CA ALA A 375 19.12 0.44 48.40
C ALA A 375 18.83 -0.89 49.12
N GLU A 376 19.27 -1.01 50.37
CA GLU A 376 19.01 -2.18 51.20
C GLU A 376 17.49 -2.39 51.38
N GLY A 377 17.00 -3.60 51.07
CA GLY A 377 15.59 -3.95 51.17
C GLY A 377 14.76 -3.72 49.89
N GLU A 378 15.27 -2.93 48.94
CA GLU A 378 14.53 -2.66 47.70
C GLU A 378 14.53 -3.87 46.76
N SER A 379 13.44 -4.03 46.02
CA SER A 379 13.27 -5.03 44.98
C SER A 379 13.26 -4.35 43.60
N LEU A 380 13.55 -5.11 42.56
CA LEU A 380 13.55 -4.63 41.17
C LEU A 380 12.55 -5.43 40.35
N PHE A 381 11.74 -4.71 39.58
CA PHE A 381 10.90 -5.27 38.54
C PHE A 381 11.28 -4.64 37.20
N VAL A 382 11.43 -5.47 36.18
CA VAL A 382 11.74 -5.03 34.81
C VAL A 382 10.80 -5.71 33.83
N PHE A 383 10.21 -4.93 32.95
CA PHE A 383 9.37 -5.42 31.86
C PHE A 383 9.83 -4.83 30.54
N ALA A 384 10.02 -5.68 29.53
CA ALA A 384 10.42 -5.28 28.19
C ALA A 384 9.40 -5.81 27.17
N SER A 385 8.86 -4.94 26.32
CA SER A 385 7.87 -5.33 25.32
C SER A 385 8.15 -4.68 23.96
N PRO A 386 7.94 -5.40 22.83
CA PRO A 386 8.06 -4.80 21.51
C PRO A 386 7.07 -3.64 21.31
N GLN A 387 7.46 -2.65 20.51
CA GLN A 387 6.61 -1.56 20.05
C GLN A 387 6.28 -1.79 18.57
N GLY A 388 5.01 -1.69 18.18
CA GLY A 388 4.59 -1.66 16.77
C GLY A 388 4.32 -3.01 16.10
N GLN A 389 4.21 -4.10 16.85
CA GLN A 389 3.34 -5.21 16.40
C GLN A 389 1.90 -4.76 16.66
N GLU A 390 1.38 -3.88 15.81
CA GLU A 390 -0.06 -3.93 15.54
C GLU A 390 -0.28 -5.33 14.97
N ASP A 391 -1.31 -6.02 15.46
CA ASP A 391 -1.74 -7.30 14.91
C ASP A 391 -1.76 -7.14 13.38
N GLU A 392 -0.77 -7.69 12.68
CA GLU A 392 -0.89 -7.91 11.24
C GLU A 392 -2.18 -8.71 11.16
N GLU A 393 -3.26 -8.08 10.65
CA GLU A 393 -4.49 -8.80 10.35
C GLU A 393 -4.03 -10.03 9.58
N GLU A 394 -4.07 -11.19 10.24
CA GLU A 394 -3.59 -12.42 9.64
C GLU A 394 -4.37 -12.57 8.34
N ASP A 395 -3.72 -12.31 7.20
CA ASP A 395 -4.27 -12.63 5.90
C ASP A 395 -4.73 -14.09 6.01
N GLU A 396 -6.05 -14.31 6.00
CA GLU A 396 -6.73 -15.58 6.30
C GLU A 396 -6.34 -16.75 5.34
N GLU A 397 -5.31 -16.58 4.50
CA GLU A 397 -4.87 -17.54 3.50
C GLU A 397 -3.41 -18.02 3.68
N ARG A 398 -2.76 -17.78 4.84
CA ARG A 398 -1.42 -18.36 5.08
C ARG A 398 -1.50 -19.77 5.67
N SER A 399 -0.97 -20.72 4.91
CA SER A 399 -0.84 -22.15 5.18
C SER A 399 -0.52 -22.54 6.62
N GLU A 400 -1.17 -23.61 7.09
CA GLU A 400 -0.99 -24.38 8.34
C GLU A 400 0.43 -24.95 8.57
N GLU A 401 1.49 -24.13 8.45
CA GLU A 401 2.78 -24.49 9.03
C GLU A 401 2.77 -24.16 10.53
N PRO A 402 3.43 -24.98 11.38
CA PRO A 402 3.53 -24.66 12.80
C PRO A 402 4.21 -23.30 12.92
N VAL A 403 3.45 -22.30 13.39
CA VAL A 403 3.96 -20.98 13.74
C VAL A 403 5.03 -21.21 14.80
N THR A 404 6.30 -21.26 14.39
CA THR A 404 7.40 -21.07 15.33
C THR A 404 7.16 -19.70 15.96
N PRO A 405 7.03 -19.58 17.30
CA PRO A 405 6.78 -18.30 17.91
C PRO A 405 7.84 -17.32 17.41
N ALA A 406 7.41 -16.13 16.98
CA ALA A 406 8.31 -15.11 16.49
C ALA A 406 9.47 -14.93 17.49
N PRO A 407 10.70 -14.64 17.01
CA PRO A 407 11.84 -14.41 17.88
C PRO A 407 11.50 -13.31 18.89
N ALA A 408 11.26 -13.71 20.14
CA ALA A 408 10.87 -12.80 21.20
C ALA A 408 12.11 -12.15 21.83
N LEU A 409 11.91 -10.97 22.41
CA LEU A 409 12.93 -10.29 23.23
C LEU A 409 13.48 -11.26 24.29
N GLU A 410 14.74 -11.08 24.66
CA GLU A 410 15.38 -11.69 25.82
C GLU A 410 15.60 -10.60 26.88
N LEU A 411 15.37 -10.92 28.14
CA LEU A 411 15.58 -10.00 29.26
C LEU A 411 16.32 -10.75 30.36
N SER A 412 17.44 -10.22 30.81
CA SER A 412 18.24 -10.86 31.88
C SER A 412 18.81 -9.84 32.85
N LEU A 413 18.95 -10.24 34.10
CA LEU A 413 19.47 -9.40 35.18
C LEU A 413 20.79 -9.95 35.69
N TYR A 414 21.75 -9.06 35.94
CA TYR A 414 23.09 -9.41 36.43
C TYR A 414 23.48 -8.59 37.66
N ASP A 415 24.37 -9.14 38.47
CA ASP A 415 25.01 -8.39 39.55
C ASP A 415 26.05 -7.38 39.01
N ALA A 416 26.63 -6.59 39.92
CA ALA A 416 27.66 -5.60 39.57
C ALA A 416 28.93 -6.22 38.95
N GLU A 417 29.20 -7.50 39.23
CA GLU A 417 30.32 -8.26 38.69
C GLU A 417 30.03 -8.89 37.32
N GLY A 418 28.76 -8.89 36.89
CA GLY A 418 28.29 -9.46 35.63
C GLY A 418 27.93 -10.95 35.71
N ASN A 419 27.65 -11.49 36.90
CA ASN A 419 27.09 -12.82 37.06
C ASN A 419 25.57 -12.77 36.86
N PRO A 420 24.97 -13.71 36.09
CA PRO A 420 23.52 -13.74 35.87
C PRO A 420 22.78 -14.07 37.17
N ILE A 421 21.69 -13.35 37.43
CA ILE A 421 20.79 -13.53 38.59
C ILE A 421 19.39 -13.98 38.15
N SER A 422 18.93 -13.52 36.99
CA SER A 422 17.64 -13.87 36.39
C SER A 422 17.77 -13.88 34.87
N GLU A 423 17.11 -14.84 34.22
CA GLU A 423 16.99 -14.94 32.75
C GLU A 423 15.63 -14.45 32.24
N GLY A 424 14.80 -13.91 33.15
CA GLY A 424 13.45 -13.45 32.86
C GLY A 424 12.47 -14.57 32.52
N ALA A 425 11.18 -14.24 32.59
CA ALA A 425 10.08 -15.08 32.18
C ALA A 425 9.40 -14.52 30.91
N PRO A 426 8.97 -15.39 29.99
CA PRO A 426 8.17 -14.96 28.83
C PRO A 426 6.79 -14.48 29.26
N ALA A 427 6.36 -13.36 28.68
CA ALA A 427 5.00 -12.82 28.78
C ALA A 427 4.53 -12.46 27.35
N ASP A 428 4.08 -13.47 26.59
CA ASP A 428 3.82 -13.38 25.15
C ASP A 428 5.06 -12.92 24.36
N ALA A 429 4.93 -11.88 23.54
CA ALA A 429 6.04 -11.23 22.84
C ALA A 429 6.96 -10.43 23.78
N SER A 430 6.57 -10.25 25.05
CA SER A 430 7.29 -9.48 26.07
C SER A 430 8.10 -10.37 27.02
N ARG A 431 8.86 -9.73 27.90
CA ARG A 431 9.65 -10.37 28.94
C ARG A 431 9.52 -9.63 30.27
N VAL A 432 9.54 -10.39 31.34
CA VAL A 432 9.55 -9.87 32.71
C VAL A 432 10.73 -10.44 33.49
N ALA A 433 11.41 -9.64 34.29
CA ALA A 433 12.49 -10.10 35.16
C ALA A 433 12.47 -9.35 36.49
N THR A 434 12.80 -10.05 37.57
CA THR A 434 12.56 -9.60 38.93
C THR A 434 13.72 -9.94 39.87
N LEU A 435 13.97 -9.06 40.84
CA LEU A 435 14.87 -9.31 41.96
C LEU A 435 14.15 -8.97 43.26
N LEU A 436 14.05 -9.96 44.16
CA LEU A 436 13.46 -9.80 45.48
C LEU A 436 14.57 -9.53 46.49
N ASN A 437 14.60 -8.31 47.05
CA ASN A 437 15.55 -7.87 48.07
C ASN A 437 16.99 -8.39 47.87
N PRO A 438 17.64 -8.11 46.71
CA PRO A 438 18.95 -8.66 46.39
C PRO A 438 20.09 -8.03 47.23
N GLY A 439 19.81 -6.94 47.95
CA GLY A 439 20.75 -6.18 48.75
C GLY A 439 21.18 -4.88 48.07
N GLU A 440 21.80 -3.96 48.84
CA GLU A 440 22.26 -2.69 48.29
C GLU A 440 23.34 -2.90 47.22
N GLY A 441 23.21 -2.22 46.08
CA GLY A 441 24.17 -2.39 45.00
C GLY A 441 23.71 -1.88 43.65
N ARG A 442 24.62 -1.98 42.68
CA ARG A 442 24.34 -1.73 41.27
C ARG A 442 23.98 -3.05 40.61
N TYR A 443 22.89 -3.06 39.87
CA TYR A 443 22.41 -4.20 39.09
C TYR A 443 22.35 -3.81 37.63
N LEU A 444 22.57 -4.79 36.77
CA LEU A 444 22.56 -4.63 35.33
C LEU A 444 21.33 -5.31 34.75
N ILE A 445 20.75 -4.67 33.75
CA ILE A 445 19.64 -5.18 32.94
C ILE A 445 20.20 -5.36 31.54
N ARG A 446 19.98 -6.51 30.93
CA ARG A 446 20.33 -6.76 29.53
C ARG A 446 19.06 -7.09 28.77
N VAL A 447 18.77 -6.30 27.75
CA VAL A 447 17.77 -6.62 26.72
C VAL A 447 18.51 -7.19 25.52
N GLY A 448 17.94 -8.18 24.86
CA GLY A 448 18.56 -8.81 23.71
C GLY A 448 17.58 -9.63 22.90
N GLY A 449 18.11 -10.46 22.03
CA GLY A 449 17.33 -11.37 21.20
C GLY A 449 18.24 -12.15 20.26
N PRO A 450 17.66 -12.96 19.36
CA PRO A 450 18.45 -13.65 18.35
C PRO A 450 19.10 -12.66 17.38
N ASP A 451 20.21 -13.07 16.76
CA ASP A 451 21.03 -12.27 15.83
C ASP A 451 20.31 -11.78 14.55
N THR A 452 19.00 -12.03 14.43
CA THR A 452 18.14 -11.58 13.34
C THR A 452 17.08 -10.59 13.79
N LEU A 453 16.92 -10.37 15.09
CA LEU A 453 15.89 -9.50 15.64
C LEU A 453 16.30 -8.04 15.47
N GLU A 454 15.48 -7.30 14.73
CA GLU A 454 15.50 -5.84 14.66
C GLU A 454 14.11 -5.37 15.07
N THR A 455 13.99 -4.69 16.21
CA THR A 455 12.68 -4.29 16.72
C THR A 455 12.78 -3.05 17.61
N ARG A 456 11.72 -2.24 17.61
CA ARG A 456 11.55 -1.21 18.64
C ARG A 456 10.91 -1.84 19.86
N TYR A 457 11.26 -1.34 21.03
CA TYR A 457 10.70 -1.83 22.28
C TYR A 457 10.60 -0.71 23.31
N GLN A 458 9.89 -1.02 24.39
CA GLN A 458 9.79 -0.18 25.58
C GLN A 458 10.26 -0.97 26.79
N LEU A 459 10.87 -0.26 27.73
CA LEU A 459 11.38 -0.81 28.97
C LEU A 459 10.72 -0.11 30.16
N LEU A 460 10.14 -0.88 31.07
CA LEU A 460 9.64 -0.41 32.34
C LEU A 460 10.56 -0.92 33.44
N VAL A 461 11.23 0.00 34.14
CA VAL A 461 12.11 -0.32 35.27
C VAL A 461 11.48 0.21 36.56
N GLN A 462 11.09 -0.66 37.47
CA GLN A 462 10.51 -0.26 38.75
C GLN A 462 11.37 -0.71 39.92
N VAL A 463 11.69 0.23 40.80
CA VAL A 463 12.33 -0.05 42.09
C VAL A 463 11.25 0.02 43.15
N VAL A 464 11.05 -1.10 43.84
CA VAL A 464 9.95 -1.29 44.78
C VAL A 464 10.50 -1.33 46.20
N PRO A 465 9.92 -0.59 47.17
CA PRO A 465 10.34 -0.62 48.58
C PRO A 465 10.27 -2.03 49.21
N PRO A 466 10.91 -2.26 50.37
CA PRO A 466 10.71 -3.49 51.14
C PRO A 466 9.27 -3.62 51.65
N CYS A 467 8.79 -4.85 51.79
CA CYS A 467 7.53 -5.14 52.46
C CYS A 467 7.50 -4.59 53.91
N PRO A 468 6.35 -4.10 54.40
CA PRO A 468 5.05 -4.03 53.71
C PRO A 468 4.87 -2.76 52.86
N ASP A 469 5.79 -1.78 52.92
CA ASP A 469 5.63 -0.50 52.23
C ASP A 469 5.70 -0.63 50.69
N GLY A 470 6.17 -1.77 50.19
CA GLY A 470 6.27 -2.10 48.78
C GLY A 470 5.35 -3.23 48.34
N ASP A 471 4.27 -3.52 49.08
CA ASP A 471 3.12 -4.24 48.51
C ASP A 471 2.51 -3.47 47.34
N ASP A 472 1.68 -4.16 46.55
CA ASP A 472 1.05 -3.52 45.42
C ASP A 472 -0.05 -2.51 45.80
N GLY A 473 -0.55 -1.80 44.79
CA GLY A 473 -1.47 -0.69 44.99
C GLY A 473 -2.92 -1.11 45.25
N HIS A 474 -3.21 -2.41 45.28
CA HIS A 474 -4.57 -2.95 45.37
C HIS A 474 -4.98 -3.39 46.76
N GLU A 475 -4.08 -3.23 47.73
CA GLU A 475 -4.37 -3.28 49.16
C GLU A 475 -5.56 -2.37 49.53
N ASP A 476 -6.56 -2.84 50.30
CA ASP A 476 -6.53 -3.91 51.31
C ASP A 476 -7.13 -5.28 50.83
N ASN A 477 -6.82 -5.78 49.63
CA ASN A 477 -7.41 -7.01 49.06
C ASN A 477 -6.98 -8.33 49.74
N ASP A 478 -6.47 -8.27 50.96
CA ASP A 478 -6.18 -9.35 51.90
C ASP A 478 -7.35 -10.31 52.20
N LEU A 479 -8.58 -9.83 52.01
CA LEU A 479 -9.80 -10.53 52.39
C LEU A 479 -10.76 -10.65 51.20
N VAL A 480 -11.50 -11.76 51.13
CA VAL A 480 -12.48 -12.01 50.08
C VAL A 480 -13.56 -10.92 49.98
N GLU A 481 -13.92 -10.27 51.10
CA GLU A 481 -14.87 -9.15 51.10
C GLU A 481 -14.34 -7.88 50.43
N ASP A 482 -13.02 -7.72 50.37
CA ASP A 482 -12.31 -6.56 49.82
C ASP A 482 -11.65 -6.90 48.45
N ALA A 483 -12.02 -8.04 47.87
CA ALA A 483 -11.45 -8.55 46.63
C ALA A 483 -11.48 -7.56 45.46
N THR A 484 -10.35 -7.44 44.76
CA THR A 484 -10.18 -6.55 43.61
C THR A 484 -10.94 -7.08 42.38
N ASP A 485 -11.73 -6.23 41.73
CA ASP A 485 -12.48 -6.59 40.51
C ASP A 485 -11.55 -6.66 39.29
N LEU A 486 -11.33 -7.86 38.75
CA LEU A 486 -10.42 -8.11 37.62
C LEU A 486 -10.87 -7.40 36.34
N MET A 487 -12.18 -7.30 36.09
CA MET A 487 -12.68 -6.66 34.87
C MET A 487 -12.50 -5.14 34.94
N ALA A 488 -12.67 -4.56 36.14
CA ALA A 488 -12.36 -3.16 36.38
C ALA A 488 -10.85 -2.89 36.27
N LEU A 489 -10.03 -3.79 36.82
CA LEU A 489 -8.57 -3.72 36.80
C LEU A 489 -8.01 -3.72 35.37
N MET A 490 -8.59 -4.55 34.50
CA MET A 490 -8.20 -4.70 33.09
C MET A 490 -8.96 -3.78 32.13
N SER A 491 -9.71 -2.79 32.63
CA SER A 491 -10.38 -1.82 31.78
C SER A 491 -9.42 -0.67 31.37
N PRO A 492 -9.38 -0.23 30.10
CA PRO A 492 -8.48 0.84 29.64
C PRO A 492 -8.73 2.22 30.26
N GLN A 493 -9.85 2.41 30.99
CA GLN A 493 -10.16 3.62 31.77
C GLN A 493 -10.07 3.41 33.30
N GLY A 494 -9.68 2.20 33.75
CA GLY A 494 -9.76 1.74 35.15
C GLY A 494 -8.56 2.06 36.04
N GLY A 495 -7.50 2.69 35.51
CA GLY A 495 -6.33 3.11 36.29
C GLY A 495 -6.65 4.23 37.28
N GLY A 496 -7.27 3.88 38.41
CA GLY A 496 -7.41 4.75 39.59
C GLY A 496 -6.08 4.92 40.32
N PRO A 497 -5.88 6.02 41.06
CA PRO A 497 -4.60 6.31 41.70
C PRO A 497 -4.46 5.55 43.03
N GLY A 498 -3.60 4.55 43.11
CA GLY A 498 -3.26 3.86 44.37
C GLY A 498 -1.79 3.41 44.41
N GLY A 499 -1.01 3.90 45.39
CA GLY A 499 0.36 3.46 45.70
C GLY A 499 1.48 4.00 44.79
N PRO A 500 2.74 4.19 45.26
CA PRO A 500 3.76 4.97 44.54
C PRO A 500 4.37 4.17 43.38
N GLY A 501 3.61 4.01 42.30
CA GLY A 501 4.03 3.22 41.15
C GLY A 501 3.00 3.11 40.03
N GLY A 502 1.80 3.70 40.18
CA GLY A 502 0.78 3.72 39.14
C GLY A 502 1.24 4.45 37.87
N ALA A 503 1.94 3.73 37.00
CA ALA A 503 2.14 4.09 35.61
C ALA A 503 0.79 3.92 34.90
N GLY A 504 -0.09 4.90 35.08
CA GLY A 504 -1.11 5.19 34.09
C GLY A 504 -0.40 5.66 32.82
N GLY A 505 0.08 4.71 32.02
CA GLY A 505 0.55 4.93 30.67
C GLY A 505 -0.64 5.40 29.83
N GLN A 506 -0.87 6.70 29.77
CA GLN A 506 -1.51 7.32 28.61
C GLN A 506 -0.47 7.33 27.48
N GLY A 507 -0.20 6.15 26.93
CA GLY A 507 0.51 5.94 25.68
C GLY A 507 -0.39 5.03 24.85
N GLY A 508 -0.90 5.54 23.73
CA GLY A 508 -1.67 4.73 22.79
C GLY A 508 -0.76 3.64 22.21
N GLY A 509 -0.96 2.42 22.67
CA GLY A 509 -0.34 1.20 22.16
C GLY A 509 -1.13 0.04 22.71
N GLY A 510 -1.91 -0.63 21.86
CA GLY A 510 -2.89 -1.65 22.23
C GLY A 510 -2.28 -2.98 22.65
N GLY A 511 -1.46 -3.00 23.71
CA GLY A 511 -1.16 -4.23 24.44
C GLY A 511 -2.26 -4.52 25.49
N PRO A 512 -2.51 -5.78 25.86
CA PRO A 512 -3.41 -6.09 26.96
C PRO A 512 -2.93 -5.37 28.23
N PRO A 513 -3.84 -4.82 29.06
CA PRO A 513 -3.48 -4.10 30.28
C PRO A 513 -2.76 -5.06 31.22
N THR A 514 -1.44 -4.92 31.26
CA THR A 514 -0.57 -5.74 32.10
C THR A 514 -0.52 -5.08 33.47
N VAL A 515 -1.16 -5.70 34.46
CA VAL A 515 -1.15 -5.18 35.83
C VAL A 515 -0.06 -5.89 36.62
N LEU A 516 0.91 -5.11 37.06
CA LEU A 516 1.97 -5.55 37.95
C LEU A 516 1.44 -5.63 39.38
N MET A 517 1.56 -6.82 39.96
CA MET A 517 1.19 -7.11 41.33
C MET A 517 2.41 -7.63 42.09
N ARG A 518 2.38 -7.51 43.42
CA ARG A 518 3.40 -8.05 44.31
C ARG A 518 2.70 -8.57 45.54
N ILE A 519 3.01 -9.81 45.88
CA ILE A 519 2.58 -10.41 47.14
C ILE A 519 3.74 -10.40 48.15
N CYS A 520 3.51 -9.83 49.32
CA CYS A 520 4.47 -9.83 50.42
C CYS A 520 4.44 -11.13 51.26
N PRO A 521 5.46 -11.39 52.11
CA PRO A 521 5.51 -12.64 52.87
C PRO A 521 4.34 -12.79 53.87
N GLY A 522 3.51 -13.81 53.63
CA GLY A 522 2.33 -14.10 54.46
C GLY A 522 1.09 -13.26 54.13
N ASP A 523 1.18 -12.50 53.04
CA ASP A 523 0.09 -11.76 52.42
C ASP A 523 -0.80 -12.65 51.55
N THR A 524 -2.00 -12.21 51.19
CA THR A 524 -2.93 -12.98 50.33
C THR A 524 -3.83 -12.06 49.51
N ASP A 525 -3.64 -12.09 48.20
CA ASP A 525 -4.42 -11.29 47.26
C ASP A 525 -5.75 -11.96 46.88
N TRP A 526 -6.86 -11.28 47.14
CA TRP A 526 -8.18 -11.69 46.65
C TRP A 526 -8.62 -10.89 45.43
N PHE A 527 -9.15 -11.61 44.45
CA PHE A 527 -9.76 -11.05 43.25
C PHE A 527 -11.17 -11.57 43.04
N GLN A 528 -11.99 -10.81 42.31
CA GLN A 528 -13.32 -11.21 41.88
C GLN A 528 -13.54 -10.95 40.39
N MET A 529 -14.30 -11.83 39.76
CA MET A 529 -14.71 -11.71 38.36
C MET A 529 -16.11 -12.27 38.16
N SER A 530 -16.91 -11.65 37.31
CA SER A 530 -18.17 -12.22 36.84
C SER A 530 -18.00 -12.74 35.41
N THR A 531 -18.25 -14.02 35.18
CA THR A 531 -18.13 -14.65 33.86
C THR A 531 -19.49 -14.69 33.17
N ASP A 532 -19.50 -14.46 31.86
CA ASP A 532 -20.63 -14.69 30.95
C ASP A 532 -20.08 -15.26 29.62
N PRO A 533 -20.90 -15.58 28.61
CA PRO A 533 -20.41 -16.17 27.35
C PRO A 533 -19.45 -15.30 26.53
N GLU A 534 -19.36 -14.00 26.83
CA GLU A 534 -18.46 -13.05 26.16
C GLU A 534 -17.24 -12.70 27.04
N ALA A 535 -17.23 -13.14 28.31
CA ALA A 535 -16.15 -12.90 29.25
C ALA A 535 -14.91 -13.75 28.92
N PRO A 536 -13.70 -13.27 29.26
CA PRO A 536 -12.48 -14.07 29.16
C PRO A 536 -12.61 -15.33 30.03
N SER A 537 -12.10 -16.44 29.51
CA SER A 537 -12.26 -17.76 30.12
C SER A 537 -10.97 -18.30 30.74
N ILE A 538 -9.85 -17.58 30.62
CA ILE A 538 -8.56 -18.02 31.13
C ILE A 538 -7.89 -16.83 31.83
N LEU A 539 -7.40 -17.06 33.05
CA LEU A 539 -6.50 -16.15 33.74
C LEU A 539 -5.10 -16.76 33.80
N SER A 540 -4.11 -16.00 33.37
CA SER A 540 -2.71 -16.35 33.42
C SER A 540 -1.98 -15.45 34.43
N LEU A 541 -1.28 -16.05 35.39
CA LEU A 541 -0.34 -15.40 36.28
C LEU A 541 1.06 -15.69 35.77
N VAL A 542 1.84 -14.67 35.41
CA VAL A 542 3.22 -14.84 34.95
C VAL A 542 4.18 -14.35 36.03
N PHE A 543 5.07 -15.23 36.51
CA PHE A 543 6.06 -14.93 37.56
C PHE A 543 7.25 -15.89 37.50
N GLU A 544 8.42 -15.47 37.98
CA GLU A 544 9.59 -16.35 38.03
C GLU A 544 9.48 -17.36 39.17
N HIS A 545 9.27 -18.65 38.83
CA HIS A 545 9.09 -19.73 39.81
C HIS A 545 10.28 -19.86 40.76
N GLU A 546 11.51 -19.63 40.28
CA GLU A 546 12.72 -19.69 41.10
C GLU A 546 12.79 -18.63 42.21
N LYS A 547 12.00 -17.56 42.10
CA LYS A 547 11.97 -16.46 43.09
C LYS A 547 10.94 -16.70 44.20
N GLY A 548 9.96 -17.56 43.94
CA GLY A 548 8.91 -17.92 44.89
C GLY A 548 7.73 -18.52 44.13
N ASP A 549 7.23 -19.65 44.60
CA ASP A 549 6.09 -20.31 43.98
C ASP A 549 4.78 -19.66 44.45
N LEU A 550 3.84 -19.41 43.53
CA LEU A 550 2.53 -18.85 43.84
C LEU A 550 1.46 -19.91 43.57
N ALA A 551 0.52 -20.04 44.50
CA ALA A 551 -0.61 -20.94 44.37
C ALA A 551 -1.89 -20.14 44.19
N VAL A 552 -2.77 -20.65 43.32
CA VAL A 552 -4.05 -20.01 43.02
C VAL A 552 -5.21 -20.91 43.44
N ARG A 553 -6.26 -20.34 44.04
CA ARG A 553 -7.53 -21.04 44.30
C ARG A 553 -8.69 -20.31 43.64
N LEU A 554 -9.64 -21.09 43.12
CA LEU A 554 -10.87 -20.57 42.53
C LEU A 554 -12.10 -21.04 43.32
N MET A 555 -12.97 -20.10 43.69
CA MET A 555 -14.18 -20.33 44.46
C MET A 555 -15.43 -19.80 43.76
N ASP A 556 -16.55 -20.50 43.94
CA ASP A 556 -17.87 -20.05 43.51
C ASP A 556 -18.45 -18.98 44.46
N ALA A 557 -19.56 -18.37 44.02
CA ALA A 557 -20.30 -17.36 44.78
C ALA A 557 -20.80 -17.81 46.17
N SER A 558 -20.83 -19.11 46.45
CA SER A 558 -21.24 -19.69 47.74
C SER A 558 -20.06 -19.97 48.68
N GLY A 559 -18.83 -19.73 48.21
CA GLY A 559 -17.58 -20.07 48.91
C GLY A 559 -17.19 -21.54 48.75
N GLY A 560 -17.78 -22.25 47.78
CA GLY A 560 -17.37 -23.60 47.40
C GLY A 560 -16.10 -23.54 46.55
N GLU A 561 -15.08 -24.30 46.91
CA GLU A 561 -13.83 -24.42 46.13
C GLU A 561 -14.12 -25.21 44.84
N LEU A 562 -13.84 -24.59 43.70
CA LEU A 562 -13.93 -25.23 42.38
C LEU A 562 -12.57 -25.79 41.96
N ILE A 563 -11.51 -25.08 42.32
CA ILE A 563 -10.12 -25.49 42.15
C ILE A 563 -9.44 -25.27 43.50
N GLU A 564 -9.13 -26.36 44.21
CA GLU A 564 -8.58 -26.35 45.59
C GLU A 564 -7.17 -25.75 45.64
N GLU A 565 -6.34 -26.01 44.63
CA GLU A 565 -5.02 -25.43 44.44
C GLU A 565 -4.58 -25.67 42.98
N PHE A 566 -4.32 -24.60 42.23
CA PHE A 566 -3.71 -24.65 40.91
C PHE A 566 -2.23 -24.26 41.05
N ASP A 567 -1.37 -25.22 40.77
CA ASP A 567 0.09 -25.15 40.90
C ASP A 567 0.69 -26.06 39.81
N VAL A 568 0.79 -25.53 38.61
CA VAL A 568 1.42 -26.18 37.45
C VAL A 568 2.72 -25.50 37.04
N SER A 569 3.10 -24.43 37.72
CA SER A 569 4.36 -23.73 37.47
C SER A 569 5.55 -24.64 37.75
N SER A 570 6.63 -24.38 37.02
CA SER A 570 7.91 -25.05 37.21
C SER A 570 9.04 -24.08 36.84
N PRO A 571 10.31 -24.41 37.13
CA PRO A 571 11.42 -23.60 36.65
C PRO A 571 11.41 -23.40 35.11
N GLU A 572 10.86 -24.36 34.37
CA GLU A 572 10.68 -24.28 32.92
C GLU A 572 9.37 -23.60 32.49
N ARG A 573 8.45 -23.35 33.44
CA ARG A 573 7.11 -22.81 33.22
C ARG A 573 6.78 -21.78 34.30
N ASN A 574 7.24 -20.56 34.06
CA ASN A 574 7.18 -19.40 34.97
C ASN A 574 5.76 -18.78 35.09
N GLY A 575 4.77 -19.55 35.58
CA GLY A 575 3.43 -19.03 35.82
C GLY A 575 2.34 -20.08 36.03
N GLU A 576 1.14 -19.60 36.39
CA GLU A 576 -0.08 -20.37 36.59
C GLU A 576 -1.17 -19.97 35.58
N THR A 577 -2.03 -20.92 35.18
CA THR A 577 -3.10 -20.66 34.20
C THR A 577 -4.41 -21.29 34.65
N VAL A 578 -5.35 -20.47 35.10
CA VAL A 578 -6.61 -20.92 35.68
C VAL A 578 -7.75 -20.69 34.69
N PRO A 579 -8.43 -21.76 34.20
CA PRO A 579 -9.62 -21.59 33.39
C PRO A 579 -10.83 -21.25 34.26
N PHE A 580 -11.59 -20.23 33.85
CA PHE A 580 -12.88 -19.90 34.43
C PHE A 580 -14.01 -20.71 33.77
N PRO A 581 -15.04 -21.12 34.54
CA PRO A 581 -16.24 -21.70 33.96
C PRO A 581 -16.95 -20.72 33.00
N SER A 582 -17.38 -21.23 31.84
CA SER A 582 -18.18 -20.44 30.88
C SER A 582 -19.67 -20.57 31.20
N ASP A 583 -20.18 -19.69 32.06
CA ASP A 583 -21.59 -19.68 32.43
C ASP A 583 -22.50 -18.96 31.42
N LYS A 584 -23.75 -19.42 31.31
CA LYS A 584 -24.77 -18.80 30.45
C LYS A 584 -25.34 -17.51 31.00
N GLU A 585 -25.17 -17.26 32.30
CA GLU A 585 -25.61 -16.07 33.00
C GLU A 585 -24.42 -15.52 33.80
N PRO A 586 -24.33 -14.19 34.01
CA PRO A 586 -23.26 -13.56 34.78
C PRO A 586 -23.14 -14.18 36.17
N THR A 587 -22.06 -14.92 36.40
CA THR A 587 -21.82 -15.66 37.64
C THR A 587 -20.53 -15.18 38.29
N PRO A 588 -20.56 -14.73 39.57
CA PRO A 588 -19.39 -14.22 40.25
C PRO A 588 -18.53 -15.36 40.82
N TYR A 589 -17.23 -15.21 40.65
CA TYR A 589 -16.18 -16.08 41.16
C TYR A 589 -15.20 -15.25 41.97
N ALA A 590 -14.64 -15.87 43.02
CA ALA A 590 -13.57 -15.32 43.81
C ALA A 590 -12.28 -16.13 43.58
N LEU A 591 -11.16 -15.43 43.49
CA LEU A 591 -9.84 -15.99 43.27
C LEU A 591 -8.95 -15.58 44.43
N GLU A 592 -8.22 -16.54 44.99
CA GLU A 592 -7.18 -16.30 46.00
C GLU A 592 -5.83 -16.58 45.36
N VAL A 593 -4.91 -15.60 45.42
CA VAL A 593 -3.51 -15.75 45.03
C VAL A 593 -2.68 -15.66 46.31
N ARG A 594 -1.81 -16.65 46.53
CA ARG A 594 -0.92 -16.65 47.70
C ARG A 594 0.48 -17.15 47.38
N GLY A 595 1.46 -16.67 48.15
CA GLY A 595 2.79 -17.25 48.16
C GLY A 595 2.82 -18.61 48.86
N LYS A 596 3.36 -19.62 48.19
CA LYS A 596 3.57 -20.95 48.80
C LYS A 596 4.59 -20.84 49.93
N ASP A 597 4.31 -21.54 51.03
CA ASP A 597 5.06 -21.43 52.29
C ASP A 597 5.19 -19.98 52.83
N GLY A 598 4.32 -19.06 52.39
CA GLY A 598 4.38 -17.64 52.74
C GLY A 598 5.49 -16.87 52.05
N GLY A 599 5.94 -17.32 50.87
CA GLY A 599 6.90 -16.61 50.03
C GLY A 599 6.35 -15.29 49.48
N GLU A 600 7.26 -14.41 49.04
CA GLU A 600 6.91 -13.23 48.25
C GLU A 600 7.25 -13.47 46.77
N ASN A 601 6.52 -12.82 45.87
CA ASN A 601 6.89 -12.73 44.46
C ASN A 601 6.21 -11.52 43.78
N PHE A 602 6.71 -11.12 42.62
CA PHE A 602 5.96 -10.29 41.68
C PHE A 602 5.23 -11.19 40.70
N TYR A 603 4.05 -10.78 40.27
CA TYR A 603 3.31 -11.48 39.24
C TYR A 603 2.56 -10.52 38.32
N LEU A 604 2.39 -10.94 37.07
CA LEU A 604 1.57 -10.26 36.08
C LEU A 604 0.25 -11.01 35.92
N LEU A 605 -0.87 -10.29 36.00
CA LEU A 605 -2.20 -10.85 35.71
C LEU A 605 -2.57 -10.60 34.25
N ARG A 606 -3.07 -11.64 33.57
CA ARG A 606 -3.57 -11.57 32.20
C ARG A 606 -4.86 -12.36 32.03
N LEU A 607 -5.88 -11.77 31.39
CA LEU A 607 -7.11 -12.45 31.01
C LEU A 607 -7.10 -12.73 29.51
N ASP A 608 -7.20 -14.00 29.14
CA ASP A 608 -7.22 -14.46 27.75
C ASP A 608 -8.66 -14.90 27.35
N GLN A 609 -9.06 -14.55 26.12
CA GLN A 609 -10.25 -15.12 25.49
C GLN A 609 -9.97 -16.60 25.12
N PRO A 610 -10.98 -17.48 25.16
CA PRO A 610 -10.79 -18.84 24.64
C PRO A 610 -10.44 -18.75 23.15
N GLN A 611 -9.35 -19.40 22.73
CA GLN A 611 -9.12 -19.62 21.29
C GLN A 611 -10.33 -20.35 20.74
N GLY A 612 -10.97 -19.75 19.73
CA GLY A 612 -12.18 -20.28 19.09
C GLY A 612 -11.93 -21.64 18.47
N GLY A 613 -12.13 -22.70 19.26
CA GLY A 613 -12.34 -24.04 18.74
C GLY A 613 -13.66 -24.03 17.98
N ASP A 614 -13.56 -24.10 16.65
CA ASP A 614 -14.71 -24.20 15.76
C ASP A 614 -15.69 -25.27 16.26
N GLY A 615 -16.97 -24.91 16.28
CA GLY A 615 -18.02 -25.62 16.99
C GLY A 615 -18.23 -27.04 16.46
N GLY A 616 -17.77 -28.03 17.23
CA GLY A 616 -18.05 -29.45 17.04
C GLY A 616 -18.79 -30.04 18.24
N ASP A 617 -20.10 -30.25 18.06
CA ASP A 617 -21.09 -30.91 18.91
C ASP A 617 -20.58 -31.93 19.97
N GLY A 618 -20.95 -31.68 21.22
CA GLY A 618 -21.35 -32.70 22.20
C GLY A 618 -20.32 -33.76 22.61
N SER A 619 -19.61 -33.53 23.72
CA SER A 619 -18.96 -34.61 24.48
C SER A 619 -19.09 -34.33 25.98
N GLU A 620 -19.85 -35.18 26.65
CA GLU A 620 -19.95 -35.26 28.12
C GLU A 620 -18.55 -35.49 28.74
N PRO A 621 -18.31 -35.03 29.98
CA PRO A 621 -17.02 -35.22 30.64
C PRO A 621 -16.76 -36.72 30.91
N PRO A 622 -15.52 -37.21 30.79
CA PRO A 622 -15.22 -38.61 31.06
C PRO A 622 -15.37 -38.91 32.56
N GLU A 623 -16.23 -39.88 32.86
CA GLU A 623 -16.36 -40.48 34.19
C GLU A 623 -15.06 -41.17 34.62
N ASP A 624 -14.72 -40.97 35.89
CA ASP A 624 -13.66 -41.65 36.63
C ASP A 624 -13.61 -43.16 36.35
N GLN A 625 -12.47 -43.66 35.86
CA GLN A 625 -12.11 -45.06 35.99
C GLN A 625 -10.75 -45.20 36.65
N GLU A 626 -10.82 -45.69 37.89
CA GLU A 626 -9.76 -46.20 38.74
C GLU A 626 -8.71 -46.98 37.93
N GLN A 627 -7.46 -46.48 37.92
CA GLN A 627 -6.33 -47.27 37.45
C GLN A 627 -5.83 -48.15 38.60
N GLU A 628 -6.25 -49.43 38.58
CA GLU A 628 -5.59 -50.49 39.34
C GLU A 628 -4.16 -50.72 38.82
N GLU A 629 -3.23 -50.80 39.77
CA GLU A 629 -1.85 -51.23 39.59
C GLU A 629 -1.75 -52.58 38.84
N GLN A 630 -0.79 -52.72 37.92
CA GLN A 630 -0.10 -54.00 37.70
C GLN A 630 1.23 -53.88 36.93
N GLU A 631 2.23 -54.56 37.50
CA GLU A 631 3.66 -54.66 37.14
C GLU A 631 3.95 -55.22 35.72
N PRO A 632 5.18 -55.02 35.18
CA PRO A 632 5.53 -55.44 33.83
C PRO A 632 6.04 -56.89 33.79
N PRO A 633 6.00 -57.57 32.63
CA PRO A 633 6.87 -58.71 32.40
C PRO A 633 7.76 -58.60 31.15
N GLU A 634 8.82 -59.39 31.26
CA GLU A 634 10.07 -59.46 30.50
C GLU A 634 9.98 -60.21 29.14
N ASP A 635 11.02 -59.97 28.33
CA ASP A 635 11.63 -60.77 27.26
C ASP A 635 11.06 -62.18 26.94
N GLN A 636 10.78 -62.44 25.65
CA GLN A 636 11.35 -63.60 24.91
C GLN A 636 10.99 -63.66 23.41
N GLU A 637 12.06 -63.77 22.62
CA GLU A 637 12.34 -64.58 21.42
C GLU A 637 11.24 -65.14 20.48
N GLN A 638 11.46 -64.87 19.19
CA GLN A 638 11.45 -65.76 18.00
C GLN A 638 10.15 -66.49 17.59
N GLU A 639 9.68 -66.28 16.36
CA GLU A 639 9.81 -67.23 15.22
C GLU A 639 8.90 -66.82 14.04
N GLU A 640 9.42 -67.05 12.83
CA GLU A 640 8.77 -66.88 11.53
C GLU A 640 7.65 -67.92 11.32
N GLN A 641 6.51 -67.54 10.72
CA GLN A 641 5.94 -68.26 9.56
C GLN A 641 4.70 -67.60 8.92
N GLU A 642 4.72 -67.69 7.60
CA GLU A 642 3.79 -67.26 6.54
C GLU A 642 2.28 -67.45 6.78
N GLN A 643 1.48 -66.44 6.41
CA GLN A 643 0.22 -66.61 5.67
C GLN A 643 -0.29 -65.27 5.08
N GLU A 644 -0.75 -65.34 3.84
CA GLU A 644 -1.17 -64.23 2.95
C GLU A 644 -2.31 -63.35 3.52
N PRO A 645 -2.31 -62.03 3.27
CA PRO A 645 -3.44 -61.15 3.61
C PRO A 645 -4.48 -61.07 2.47
N PRO A 646 -5.77 -60.81 2.78
CA PRO A 646 -6.75 -60.40 1.80
C PRO A 646 -6.62 -58.91 1.47
N GLU A 647 -7.09 -58.57 0.28
CA GLU A 647 -7.12 -57.23 -0.35
C GLU A 647 -7.81 -56.18 0.53
N GLU A 648 -7.17 -55.03 0.72
CA GLU A 648 -7.83 -53.72 0.80
C GLU A 648 -6.81 -52.59 0.53
N GLU A 649 -7.29 -51.56 -0.17
CA GLU A 649 -6.55 -50.56 -0.93
C GLU A 649 -5.73 -49.61 -0.05
N GLN A 650 -4.42 -49.50 -0.34
CA GLN A 650 -3.57 -48.39 0.12
C GLN A 650 -2.93 -47.72 -1.09
N GLU A 651 -3.41 -46.53 -1.43
CA GLU A 651 -2.72 -45.60 -2.33
C GLU A 651 -1.41 -45.14 -1.66
N SER A 652 -0.33 -45.84 -1.99
CA SER A 652 1.02 -45.41 -1.66
C SER A 652 1.47 -44.35 -2.68
N GLN A 653 1.93 -43.22 -2.15
CA GLN A 653 2.48 -42.08 -2.87
C GLN A 653 3.61 -42.55 -3.80
N THR A 654 3.39 -42.46 -5.11
CA THR A 654 4.44 -42.70 -6.11
C THR A 654 5.23 -41.40 -6.33
N PRO A 655 6.58 -41.45 -6.33
CA PRO A 655 7.41 -40.27 -6.60
C PRO A 655 7.02 -39.62 -7.93
N LEU A 656 7.05 -38.28 -7.97
CA LEU A 656 6.63 -37.46 -9.11
C LEU A 656 7.28 -37.90 -10.44
N GLU A 657 8.52 -38.37 -10.39
CA GLU A 657 9.28 -38.87 -11.53
C GLU A 657 8.61 -40.09 -12.20
N ASP A 658 8.09 -41.04 -11.42
CA ASP A 658 7.36 -42.21 -11.95
C ASP A 658 5.99 -41.83 -12.53
N ARG A 659 5.38 -40.73 -12.03
CA ARG A 659 4.13 -40.18 -12.57
C ARG A 659 4.36 -39.47 -13.91
N LEU A 660 5.45 -38.72 -14.02
CA LEU A 660 5.88 -38.06 -15.26
C LEU A 660 6.25 -39.10 -16.33
N ASP A 661 6.99 -40.15 -15.96
CA ASP A 661 7.36 -41.21 -16.90
C ASP A 661 6.12 -41.97 -17.43
N LYS A 662 5.09 -42.18 -16.59
CA LYS A 662 3.80 -42.74 -17.03
C LYS A 662 3.01 -41.80 -17.94
N LEU A 663 3.17 -40.48 -17.78
CA LEU A 663 2.53 -39.46 -18.61
C LEU A 663 3.20 -39.37 -20.00
N ASP A 664 4.52 -39.47 -20.07
CA ASP A 664 5.29 -39.46 -21.32
C ASP A 664 5.13 -40.75 -22.12
N HIS A 665 4.97 -41.88 -21.43
CA HIS A 665 4.72 -43.18 -22.05
C HIS A 665 3.22 -43.48 -22.24
N ASN A 666 2.34 -42.51 -22.01
CA ASN A 666 0.92 -42.66 -22.28
C ASN A 666 0.69 -42.81 -23.79
N PRO A 667 0.12 -43.93 -24.27
CA PRO A 667 -0.05 -44.20 -25.69
C PRO A 667 -0.93 -43.15 -26.41
N LYS A 668 -1.82 -42.44 -25.68
CA LYS A 668 -2.59 -41.33 -26.24
C LYS A 668 -1.75 -40.06 -26.45
N ASN A 669 -0.85 -39.75 -25.52
CA ASN A 669 0.06 -38.60 -25.64
C ASN A 669 1.08 -38.82 -26.76
N LEU A 670 1.61 -40.05 -26.87
CA LEU A 670 2.49 -40.43 -27.97
C LEU A 670 1.78 -40.35 -29.32
N GLU A 671 0.50 -40.78 -29.42
CA GLU A 671 -0.29 -40.64 -30.65
C GLU A 671 -0.54 -39.17 -31.02
N ALA A 672 -0.84 -38.31 -30.02
CA ALA A 672 -1.03 -36.88 -30.21
C ALA A 672 0.26 -36.18 -30.68
N LEU A 673 1.40 -36.51 -30.07
CA LEU A 673 2.71 -35.96 -30.42
C LEU A 673 3.12 -36.38 -31.85
N GLN A 674 2.87 -37.64 -32.22
CA GLN A 674 3.17 -38.16 -33.56
C GLN A 674 2.31 -37.47 -34.62
N LYS A 675 1.02 -37.23 -34.34
CA LYS A 675 0.13 -36.48 -35.26
C LYS A 675 0.48 -34.99 -35.35
N ALA A 676 0.91 -34.36 -34.27
CA ALA A 676 1.39 -32.97 -34.28
C ALA A 676 2.67 -32.80 -35.11
N LEU A 677 3.58 -33.78 -35.05
CA LEU A 677 4.80 -33.81 -35.88
C LEU A 677 4.49 -34.03 -37.37
N GLU A 678 3.44 -34.81 -37.68
CA GLU A 678 2.96 -35.03 -39.05
C GLU A 678 2.17 -33.82 -39.60
N SER A 679 1.53 -33.02 -38.74
CA SER A 679 0.71 -31.86 -39.13
C SER A 679 1.53 -30.58 -39.34
N ARG A 680 2.53 -30.59 -40.24
CA ARG A 680 3.23 -29.34 -40.64
C ARG A 680 2.41 -28.42 -41.56
N ARG A 681 1.12 -28.71 -41.83
CA ARG A 681 0.23 -27.90 -42.69
C ARG A 681 -1.25 -27.95 -42.27
N GLY A 682 -1.55 -27.68 -41.00
CA GLY A 682 -2.92 -27.42 -40.54
C GLY A 682 -3.28 -28.12 -39.22
N PRO A 683 -4.33 -27.66 -38.52
CA PRO A 683 -4.72 -28.18 -37.20
C PRO A 683 -5.17 -29.65 -37.27
N PRO A 684 -4.89 -30.46 -36.22
CA PRO A 684 -5.23 -31.88 -36.19
C PRO A 684 -6.76 -32.10 -36.19
N GLU A 685 -7.23 -33.15 -36.88
CA GLU A 685 -8.66 -33.46 -37.05
C GLU A 685 -9.38 -33.93 -35.77
N LYS A 686 -8.66 -34.13 -34.66
CA LYS A 686 -9.20 -34.67 -33.41
C LYS A 686 -8.68 -33.86 -32.22
N ASP A 687 -9.60 -33.48 -31.34
CA ASP A 687 -9.31 -32.86 -30.04
C ASP A 687 -9.04 -33.99 -29.04
N TRP A 688 -7.83 -34.02 -28.47
CA TRP A 688 -7.31 -35.14 -27.68
C TRP A 688 -7.32 -34.88 -26.19
#